data_AF-A0A8J7SIH9-F1
#
_entry.id   AF-A0A8J7SIH9-F1
#
_cell.length_a   1.000
_cell.length_b   1.000
_cell.length_c   1.000
_cell.angle_alpha   90.00
_cell.angle_beta   90.00
_cell.angle_gamma   90.00
#
_symmetry.space_group_name_H-M   'P 1'
#
loop_
_entity.id
_entity.type
_entity.pdbx_description
1 polymer ?
#
loop_
_entity_poly.entity_id
_entity_poly.type
_entity_poly.pdbx_seq_one_letter_code
_entity_poly.pdbx_strand_id
1 'polypeptide(L)'
;MKKNSLRPGYAAMISVVSLGMLLLGVMLVNQRNAVAALDVQRDVHLRADYSQREDAFLRSLVQMVPERAALAMQEGSAPGSAGFSKVQWGQIFEDAIEAANAEIAQDGFVSKINSKALSANVADYDSKGNLVNSIVGYDKSAGKSGITFALPDDIKMPLALSYDSGSNLNEKYEIAAPIVSFEKGYYDRGSFSNYSMLPYPNIQFGYAKPGEDFVAKRNWWAFSVDFADDGEAKHHGESSYVGSTVKHYIMSLYEIPSQLPISADAFMNLGRHGSDDVVSGGGGEWSDSIKIEGGVYGRRVQQDGGSQNYDYVATTEGAEISDLTSVGGITSNSVDRDSYNSANANIYGSSTGGGQDGVESFFPVSRSSDSGRVAFIPINAGTEFFDLYGNDSSNGVSPTAWDVYSRGAKQCNLIIDIVEAAESGGQGTPYGIRVSYTNRSGGLTSNFYLPKSHSLIGLNGYYDWSLHTKDTRFPFVVSKAYLGNEYDASTVAQSTLEIDVSLLREFCNKQGILLSDNNKIMVTYKAIPSVSPAPSDSLFDDALNNDTNIAVKISGASDLTSDFADGLSVVTHMRCFIDSDFNQKALSNGNYPAVSIFSPDVRFGAATADLMVTFEGRVNVLSTDRDAVVNPLDLRSASGKSFGSMIEADLKPATSVQQIPPIHFMNWLVVVEEVGQ
;
A
#
# COMPACT_ATOMS: atom_id res chain seq x y z
N MET A 1 -44.77 54.57 87.77
CA MET A 1 -44.15 54.17 86.48
C MET A 1 -42.65 53.96 86.70
N LYS A 2 -42.19 52.71 86.89
CA LYS A 2 -40.76 52.36 86.94
C LYS A 2 -40.32 51.91 85.54
N LYS A 3 -39.44 52.70 84.92
CA LYS A 3 -38.78 52.40 83.64
C LYS A 3 -37.57 51.51 83.93
N ASN A 4 -37.62 50.24 83.53
CA ASN A 4 -36.46 49.35 83.57
C ASN A 4 -35.54 49.68 82.39
N SER A 5 -34.34 50.17 82.70
CA SER A 5 -33.24 50.30 81.75
C SER A 5 -32.62 48.93 81.47
N LEU A 6 -33.02 48.28 80.38
CA LEU A 6 -32.32 47.12 79.83
C LEU A 6 -31.01 47.58 79.19
N ARG A 7 -29.91 46.90 79.55
CA ARG A 7 -28.54 47.23 79.13
C ARG A 7 -28.36 47.00 77.62
N PRO A 8 -27.88 47.99 76.83
CA PRO A 8 -27.77 47.90 75.37
C PRO A 8 -26.73 46.89 74.84
N GLY A 9 -25.87 46.30 75.69
CA GLY A 9 -24.82 45.37 75.26
C GLY A 9 -25.28 43.93 74.94
N TYR A 10 -26.44 43.48 75.43
CA TYR A 10 -26.90 42.10 75.23
C TYR A 10 -27.49 41.86 73.83
N ALA A 11 -28.19 42.85 73.26
CA ALA A 11 -28.74 42.77 71.91
C ALA A 11 -27.64 42.75 70.83
N ALA A 12 -26.56 43.52 71.06
CA ALA A 12 -25.40 43.53 70.18
C ALA A 12 -24.69 42.16 70.14
N MET A 13 -24.49 41.50 71.29
CA MET A 13 -23.90 40.16 71.35
C MET A 13 -24.71 39.10 70.59
N ILE A 14 -26.04 39.11 70.70
CA ILE A 14 -26.90 38.17 69.96
C ILE A 14 -26.81 38.42 68.45
N SER A 15 -26.72 39.68 68.01
CA SER A 15 -26.56 40.01 66.58
C SER A 15 -25.21 39.55 66.01
N VAL A 16 -24.14 39.66 66.79
CA VAL A 16 -22.79 39.23 66.37
C VAL A 16 -22.69 37.71 66.30
N VAL A 17 -23.27 37.00 67.27
CA VAL A 17 -23.29 35.53 67.29
C VAL A 17 -24.16 34.97 66.15
N SER A 18 -25.32 35.58 65.88
CA SER A 18 -26.18 35.16 64.76
C SER A 18 -25.56 35.44 63.39
N LEU A 19 -24.91 36.60 63.21
CA LEU A 19 -24.16 36.90 61.99
C LEU A 19 -22.94 35.96 61.82
N GLY A 20 -22.24 35.63 62.91
CA GLY A 20 -21.14 34.68 62.90
C GLY A 20 -21.57 33.25 62.52
N MET A 21 -22.71 32.78 63.04
CA MET A 21 -23.28 31.48 62.66
C MET A 21 -23.74 31.46 61.19
N LEU A 22 -24.31 32.57 60.69
CA LEU A 22 -24.74 32.66 59.30
C LEU A 22 -23.54 32.64 58.34
N LEU A 23 -22.47 33.36 58.65
CA LEU A 23 -21.23 33.35 57.86
C LEU A 23 -20.55 31.97 57.88
N LEU A 24 -20.52 31.27 59.03
CA LEU A 24 -20.04 29.89 59.12
C LEU A 24 -20.89 28.92 58.27
N GLY A 25 -22.22 29.09 58.28
CA GLY A 25 -23.13 28.30 57.45
C GLY A 25 -22.87 28.50 55.95
N VAL A 26 -22.67 29.75 55.52
CA VAL A 26 -22.32 30.06 54.13
C VAL A 26 -20.94 29.50 53.76
N MET A 27 -19.94 29.58 54.65
CA MET A 27 -18.63 28.96 54.42
C MET A 27 -18.72 27.44 54.27
N LEU A 28 -19.49 26.75 55.12
CA LEU A 28 -19.70 25.30 55.04
C LEU A 28 -20.37 24.88 53.72
N VAL A 29 -21.39 25.62 53.29
CA VAL A 29 -22.05 25.38 52.00
C VAL A 29 -21.09 25.64 50.83
N ASN A 30 -20.33 26.74 50.87
CA ASN A 30 -19.33 27.03 49.83
C ASN A 30 -18.22 25.99 49.79
N GLN A 31 -17.74 25.51 50.95
CA GLN A 31 -16.72 24.47 51.01
C GLN A 31 -17.25 23.14 50.47
N ARG A 32 -18.49 22.77 50.79
CA ARG A 32 -19.13 21.57 50.23
C ARG A 32 -19.30 21.66 48.71
N ASN A 33 -19.74 22.82 48.21
CA ASN A 33 -19.85 23.06 46.77
C ASN A 33 -18.49 23.05 46.08
N ALA A 34 -17.44 23.59 46.74
CA ALA A 34 -16.08 23.56 46.22
C ALA A 34 -15.51 22.12 46.16
N VAL A 35 -15.76 21.28 47.17
CA VAL A 35 -15.36 19.87 47.16
C VAL A 35 -16.08 19.11 46.03
N ALA A 36 -17.39 19.26 45.90
CA ALA A 36 -18.13 18.61 44.81
C ALA A 36 -17.68 19.07 43.42
N ALA A 37 -17.33 20.35 43.26
CA ALA A 37 -16.78 20.87 42.01
C ALA A 37 -15.39 20.30 41.71
N LEU A 38 -14.55 20.11 42.73
CA LEU A 38 -13.23 19.48 42.60
C LEU A 38 -13.34 18.01 42.20
N ASP A 39 -14.30 17.27 42.76
CA ASP A 39 -14.54 15.86 42.40
C ASP A 39 -14.94 15.72 40.93
N VAL A 40 -15.89 16.55 40.46
CA VAL A 40 -16.29 16.57 39.04
C VAL A 40 -15.11 16.95 38.14
N GLN A 41 -14.30 17.94 38.55
CA GLN A 41 -13.15 18.37 37.78
C GLN A 41 -12.06 17.28 37.71
N ARG A 42 -11.83 16.55 38.81
CA ARG A 42 -10.93 15.39 38.84
C ARG A 42 -11.41 14.30 37.90
N ASP A 43 -12.70 13.95 37.95
CA ASP A 43 -13.25 12.89 37.11
C ASP A 43 -13.17 13.24 35.62
N VAL A 44 -13.46 14.49 35.25
CA VAL A 44 -13.29 14.98 33.86
C VAL A 44 -11.82 14.96 33.44
N HIS A 45 -10.90 15.34 34.33
CA HIS A 45 -9.47 15.34 34.04
C HIS A 45 -8.93 13.91 33.84
N LEU A 46 -9.34 12.97 34.68
CA LEU A 46 -8.97 11.55 34.54
C LEU A 46 -9.49 10.96 33.23
N ARG A 47 -10.74 11.24 32.85
CA ARG A 47 -11.29 10.80 31.55
C ARG A 47 -10.53 11.37 30.36
N ALA A 48 -10.09 12.63 30.46
CA ALA A 48 -9.28 13.25 29.42
C ALA A 48 -7.89 12.61 29.32
N ASP A 49 -7.22 12.33 30.45
CA ASP A 49 -5.91 11.65 30.47
C ASP A 49 -6.02 10.22 29.89
N TYR A 50 -7.03 9.45 30.32
CA TYR A 50 -7.28 8.11 29.76
C TYR A 50 -7.55 8.15 28.26
N SER A 51 -8.35 9.09 27.78
CA SER A 51 -8.61 9.25 26.34
C SER A 51 -7.35 9.63 25.55
N GLN A 52 -6.45 10.43 26.11
CA GLN A 52 -5.19 10.79 25.46
C GLN A 52 -4.22 9.61 25.39
N ARG A 53 -4.11 8.84 26.48
CA ARG A 53 -3.31 7.60 26.52
C ARG A 53 -3.83 6.55 25.56
N GLU A 54 -5.14 6.38 25.51
CA GLU A 54 -5.79 5.50 24.55
C GLU A 54 -5.41 5.90 23.12
N ASP A 55 -5.53 7.17 22.76
CA ASP A 55 -5.20 7.62 21.41
C ASP A 55 -3.71 7.43 21.07
N ALA A 56 -2.80 7.73 22.01
CA ALA A 56 -1.36 7.52 21.84
C ALA A 56 -1.01 6.02 21.67
N PHE A 57 -1.61 5.15 22.48
CA PHE A 57 -1.43 3.70 22.36
C PHE A 57 -1.92 3.17 21.00
N LEU A 58 -3.12 3.56 20.57
CA LEU A 58 -3.68 3.13 19.29
C LEU A 58 -2.86 3.65 18.11
N ARG A 59 -2.37 4.90 18.18
CA ARG A 59 -1.44 5.49 17.19
C ARG A 59 -0.16 4.68 17.06
N SER A 60 0.46 4.35 18.19
CA SER A 60 1.68 3.55 18.19
C SER A 60 1.43 2.15 17.60
N LEU A 61 0.29 1.53 17.93
CA LEU A 61 -0.05 0.20 17.41
C LEU A 61 -0.20 0.19 15.89
N VAL A 62 -0.89 1.19 15.32
CA VAL A 62 -1.09 1.35 13.87
C VAL A 62 0.24 1.45 13.11
N GLN A 63 1.28 2.03 13.72
CA GLN A 63 2.61 2.12 13.14
C GLN A 63 3.43 0.83 13.30
N MET A 64 3.35 0.16 14.45
CA MET A 64 4.18 -1.00 14.77
C MET A 64 3.73 -2.30 14.10
N VAL A 65 2.43 -2.57 14.03
CA VAL A 65 1.92 -3.84 13.48
C VAL A 65 2.33 -4.12 12.04
N PRO A 66 2.26 -3.18 11.08
CA PRO A 66 2.75 -3.46 9.72
C PRO A 66 4.24 -3.78 9.70
N GLU A 67 5.08 -3.06 10.47
CA GLU A 67 6.51 -3.38 10.59
C GLU A 67 6.70 -4.82 11.10
N ARG A 68 5.94 -5.22 12.12
CA ARG A 68 6.06 -6.53 12.77
C ARG A 68 5.50 -7.65 11.90
N ALA A 69 4.50 -7.36 11.08
CA ALA A 69 3.99 -8.25 10.04
C ALA A 69 5.03 -8.49 8.93
N ALA A 70 5.73 -7.43 8.49
CA ALA A 70 6.83 -7.55 7.54
C ALA A 70 8.01 -8.35 8.15
N LEU A 71 8.38 -8.09 9.40
CA LEU A 71 9.41 -8.87 10.12
C LEU A 71 9.03 -10.35 10.27
N ALA A 72 7.74 -10.67 10.44
CA ALA A 72 7.26 -12.06 10.49
C ALA A 72 7.46 -12.81 9.15
N MET A 73 7.64 -12.10 8.03
CA MET A 73 7.98 -12.66 6.72
C MET A 73 9.49 -12.74 6.46
N GLN A 74 10.32 -12.14 7.32
CA GLN A 74 11.78 -12.13 7.17
C GLN A 74 12.45 -13.34 7.83
N GLU A 75 13.68 -13.60 7.40
CA GLU A 75 14.51 -14.67 7.94
C GLU A 75 14.80 -14.48 9.45
N GLY A 76 14.79 -15.60 10.18
CA GLY A 76 15.09 -15.60 11.61
C GLY A 76 13.94 -15.09 12.50
N SER A 77 12.74 -14.93 11.93
CA SER A 77 11.52 -14.68 12.70
C SER A 77 10.86 -15.97 13.18
N ALA A 78 11.13 -17.13 12.57
CA ALA A 78 10.50 -18.40 12.93
C ALA A 78 10.67 -18.78 14.43
N PRO A 79 9.72 -19.56 14.99
CA PRO A 79 9.77 -20.03 16.38
C PRO A 79 11.09 -20.69 16.75
N GLY A 80 11.66 -20.30 17.90
CA GLY A 80 12.97 -20.76 18.36
C GLY A 80 14.13 -19.89 17.89
N SER A 81 13.89 -18.94 16.97
CA SER A 81 14.86 -17.92 16.57
C SER A 81 14.82 -16.71 17.50
N ALA A 82 15.93 -15.98 17.58
CA ALA A 82 16.02 -14.76 18.40
C ALA A 82 15.06 -13.64 17.93
N GLY A 83 14.65 -13.64 16.66
CA GLY A 83 13.70 -12.69 16.11
C GLY A 83 12.24 -12.97 16.47
N PHE A 84 11.91 -14.20 16.93
CA PHE A 84 10.52 -14.58 17.16
C PHE A 84 9.86 -13.80 18.30
N SER A 85 10.60 -13.46 19.37
CA SER A 85 10.05 -12.66 20.47
C SER A 85 9.60 -11.28 19.99
N LYS A 86 10.28 -10.70 19.00
CA LYS A 86 9.98 -9.36 18.48
C LYS A 86 8.66 -9.31 17.71
N VAL A 87 8.27 -10.40 17.05
CA VAL A 87 7.05 -10.44 16.23
C VAL A 87 5.81 -10.89 17.01
N GLN A 88 5.96 -11.22 18.30
CA GLN A 88 4.84 -11.66 19.12
C GLN A 88 3.94 -10.49 19.55
N TRP A 89 2.63 -10.71 19.54
CA TRP A 89 1.65 -9.75 20.06
C TRP A 89 2.00 -9.21 21.44
N GLY A 90 2.57 -10.06 22.30
CA GLY A 90 3.00 -9.63 23.63
C GLY A 90 4.03 -8.52 23.61
N GLN A 91 5.09 -8.68 22.81
CA GLN A 91 6.13 -7.66 22.66
C GLN A 91 5.61 -6.44 21.90
N ILE A 92 4.76 -6.64 20.90
CA ILE A 92 4.16 -5.54 20.12
C ILE A 92 3.36 -4.61 21.05
N PHE A 93 2.55 -5.15 21.95
CA PHE A 93 1.80 -4.34 22.90
C PHE A 93 2.69 -3.65 23.93
N GLU A 94 3.77 -4.30 24.39
CA GLU A 94 4.74 -3.69 25.30
C GLU A 94 5.48 -2.51 24.64
N ASP A 95 6.01 -2.72 23.44
CA ASP A 95 6.67 -1.68 22.65
C ASP A 95 5.72 -0.50 22.39
N ALA A 96 4.44 -0.78 22.08
CA ALA A 96 3.43 0.26 21.84
C ALA A 96 3.09 1.08 23.09
N ILE A 97 3.07 0.45 24.28
CA ILE A 97 2.86 1.14 25.56
C ILE A 97 4.08 2.03 25.87
N GLU A 98 5.30 1.54 25.66
CA GLU A 98 6.51 2.32 25.87
C GLU A 98 6.55 3.57 24.97
N ALA A 99 6.22 3.41 23.69
CA ALA A 99 6.14 4.52 22.74
C ALA A 99 5.03 5.53 23.12
N ALA A 100 3.85 5.05 23.52
CA ALA A 100 2.76 5.91 23.97
C ALA A 100 3.14 6.70 25.25
N ASN A 101 3.81 6.05 26.21
CA ASN A 101 4.28 6.71 27.42
C ASN A 101 5.34 7.78 27.11
N ALA A 102 6.22 7.53 26.13
CA ALA A 102 7.19 8.52 25.67
C ALA A 102 6.53 9.74 24.98
N GLU A 103 5.43 9.55 24.25
CA GLU A 103 4.66 10.66 23.63
C GLU A 103 4.02 11.57 24.69
N ILE A 104 3.63 11.01 25.82
CA ILE A 104 2.91 11.71 26.90
C ILE A 104 3.87 12.31 27.94
N ALA A 105 5.08 11.75 28.09
CA ALA A 105 6.06 12.17 29.08
C ALA A 105 6.66 13.56 28.77
N GLN A 106 6.11 14.60 29.39
CA GLN A 106 6.68 15.95 29.41
C GLN A 106 7.75 16.12 30.53
N ASP A 107 8.75 15.24 30.56
CA ASP A 107 9.70 15.13 31.69
C ASP A 107 10.69 16.31 31.83
N GLY A 108 10.82 17.15 30.80
CA GLY A 108 11.73 18.30 30.80
C GLY A 108 11.28 19.50 31.66
N PHE A 109 9.99 19.58 32.01
CA PHE A 109 9.42 20.74 32.73
C PHE A 109 9.23 20.46 34.23
N VAL A 110 8.86 19.24 34.60
CA VAL A 110 8.60 18.84 36.00
C VAL A 110 9.90 18.82 36.82
N SER A 111 11.02 18.43 36.22
CA SER A 111 12.34 18.45 36.88
C SER A 111 12.87 19.86 37.20
N LYS A 112 12.28 20.91 36.59
CA LYS A 112 12.65 22.32 36.83
C LYS A 112 11.79 23.01 37.90
N ILE A 113 10.69 22.39 38.35
CA ILE A 113 9.81 22.95 39.37
C ILE A 113 10.12 22.29 40.73
N ASN A 114 10.86 23.03 41.54
CA ASN A 114 11.40 22.60 42.83
C ASN A 114 10.30 22.22 43.85
N SER A 115 10.28 20.93 44.22
CA SER A 115 9.73 20.32 45.45
C SER A 115 8.24 20.53 45.78
N LYS A 116 7.47 19.42 45.72
CA LYS A 116 6.05 19.23 46.06
C LYS A 116 5.00 19.50 44.99
N ALA A 117 5.37 19.55 43.70
CA ALA A 117 4.39 19.32 42.66
C ALA A 117 3.97 17.83 42.75
N LEU A 118 2.67 17.56 43.00
CA LEU A 118 2.15 16.23 42.72
C LEU A 118 2.39 15.97 41.23
N SER A 119 3.07 14.86 40.93
CA SER A 119 3.09 14.34 39.58
C SER A 119 1.65 14.20 39.13
N ALA A 120 1.27 14.91 38.06
CA ALA A 120 -0.02 14.69 37.40
C ALA A 120 -0.06 13.34 36.66
N ASN A 121 1.07 12.63 36.60
CA ASN A 121 1.16 11.26 36.13
C ASN A 121 0.88 10.32 37.33
N VAL A 122 -0.40 10.02 37.57
CA VAL A 122 -0.87 9.15 38.69
C VAL A 122 -1.31 7.76 38.18
N ALA A 123 -1.14 7.44 36.90
CA ALA A 123 -1.46 6.11 36.41
C ALA A 123 -0.23 5.18 36.54
N ASP A 124 -0.28 4.27 37.52
CA ASP A 124 0.72 3.25 37.84
C ASP A 124 0.62 2.04 36.87
N TYR A 125 0.83 2.28 35.58
CA TYR A 125 0.81 1.22 34.56
C TYR A 125 2.18 1.08 33.90
N ASP A 126 3.13 0.51 34.64
CA ASP A 126 4.50 0.26 34.21
C ASP A 126 4.65 -1.02 33.35
N SER A 127 3.54 -1.73 33.05
CA SER A 127 3.57 -2.97 32.25
C SER A 127 2.23 -3.37 31.62
N LYS A 128 2.30 -4.23 30.59
CA LYS A 128 1.18 -4.84 29.83
C LYS A 128 0.06 -5.45 30.69
N GLY A 129 0.39 -5.93 31.90
CA GLY A 129 -0.48 -6.76 32.72
C GLY A 129 -1.79 -6.10 33.18
N ASN A 130 -1.88 -4.77 33.13
CA ASN A 130 -3.03 -4.01 33.66
C ASN A 130 -3.84 -3.24 32.60
N LEU A 131 -3.26 -2.97 31.42
CA LEU A 131 -3.84 -2.06 30.41
C LEU A 131 -4.48 -2.81 29.24
N VAL A 132 -3.80 -3.84 28.75
CA VAL A 132 -4.23 -4.60 27.58
C VAL A 132 -4.63 -5.97 28.07
N ASN A 133 -5.90 -6.11 28.41
CA ASN A 133 -6.54 -7.40 28.39
C ASN A 133 -6.66 -7.80 26.92
N SER A 134 -5.58 -8.40 26.41
CA SER A 134 -5.73 -9.32 25.29
C SER A 134 -6.92 -10.21 25.63
N ILE A 135 -7.81 -10.47 24.68
CA ILE A 135 -8.90 -11.44 24.84
C ILE A 135 -8.23 -12.82 24.90
N VAL A 136 -7.48 -13.04 25.97
CA VAL A 136 -6.66 -14.18 26.34
C VAL A 136 -6.86 -14.30 27.84
N GLY A 137 -8.08 -14.70 28.19
CA GLY A 137 -8.16 -15.82 29.12
C GLY A 137 -7.23 -16.91 28.58
N TYR A 138 -6.58 -17.65 29.47
CA TYR A 138 -5.60 -18.68 29.17
C TYR A 138 -6.22 -19.90 28.44
N ASP A 139 -6.87 -19.65 27.30
CA ASP A 139 -7.30 -20.57 26.28
C ASP A 139 -6.82 -20.06 24.91
N LYS A 140 -5.50 -20.09 24.73
CA LYS A 140 -4.80 -20.48 23.49
C LYS A 140 -5.19 -19.91 22.11
N SER A 141 -5.94 -18.82 21.93
CA SER A 141 -6.39 -18.49 20.55
C SER A 141 -6.38 -17.01 20.10
N ALA A 142 -5.65 -16.09 20.73
CA ALA A 142 -5.68 -14.67 20.30
C ALA A 142 -4.81 -14.47 19.08
N GLY A 143 -5.43 -14.56 17.91
CA GLY A 143 -4.78 -14.27 16.65
C GLY A 143 -5.22 -15.31 15.67
N LYS A 144 -6.42 -15.11 15.19
CA LYS A 144 -6.87 -15.75 13.98
C LYS A 144 -7.18 -14.58 13.08
N SER A 145 -6.40 -14.45 12.02
CA SER A 145 -6.77 -13.59 10.90
C SER A 145 -8.02 -14.23 10.30
N GLY A 146 -9.18 -13.91 10.86
CA GLY A 146 -10.45 -14.44 10.41
C GLY A 146 -10.91 -15.80 10.96
N ILE A 147 -10.67 -16.16 12.22
CA ILE A 147 -11.43 -17.25 12.88
C ILE A 147 -11.72 -16.83 14.33
N THR A 148 -12.87 -17.25 14.84
CA THR A 148 -13.51 -16.81 16.08
C THR A 148 -12.66 -16.86 17.35
N PHE A 149 -12.85 -15.80 18.14
CA PHE A 149 -12.79 -15.85 19.59
C PHE A 149 -14.01 -15.16 20.19
N ALA A 150 -14.36 -15.58 21.41
CA ALA A 150 -15.49 -15.12 22.20
C ALA A 150 -15.43 -13.60 22.50
N LEU A 151 -15.75 -12.81 21.49
CA LEU A 151 -16.44 -11.54 21.68
C LEU A 151 -17.93 -11.87 21.90
N PRO A 152 -18.69 -11.03 22.60
CA PRO A 152 -20.11 -11.31 22.84
C PRO A 152 -20.85 -11.46 21.50
N ASP A 153 -21.89 -12.29 21.47
CA ASP A 153 -22.59 -12.72 20.23
C ASP A 153 -23.20 -11.56 19.40
N ASP A 154 -23.25 -10.35 19.97
CA ASP A 154 -23.78 -9.13 19.37
C ASP A 154 -22.76 -8.39 18.48
N ILE A 155 -21.47 -8.67 18.60
CA ILE A 155 -20.44 -8.00 17.80
C ILE A 155 -20.32 -8.62 16.40
N LYS A 156 -20.65 -7.83 15.36
CA LYS A 156 -20.47 -8.23 13.96
C LYS A 156 -18.99 -8.19 13.56
N MET A 157 -18.39 -9.36 13.36
CA MET A 157 -17.01 -9.49 12.88
C MET A 157 -16.89 -9.32 11.36
N PRO A 158 -15.73 -8.84 10.87
CA PRO A 158 -15.39 -8.90 9.46
C PRO A 158 -15.27 -10.34 8.96
N LEU A 159 -15.33 -10.52 7.63
CA LEU A 159 -15.22 -11.83 7.01
C LEU A 159 -13.88 -12.52 7.34
N ALA A 160 -13.99 -13.81 7.61
CA ALA A 160 -12.90 -14.74 7.89
C ALA A 160 -12.02 -15.02 6.66
N LEU A 161 -10.69 -15.08 6.83
CA LEU A 161 -9.79 -15.67 5.85
C LEU A 161 -9.56 -17.15 6.19
N SER A 162 -9.44 -17.97 5.15
CA SER A 162 -9.06 -19.38 5.27
C SER A 162 -7.70 -19.59 4.63
N TYR A 163 -7.06 -20.71 4.97
CA TYR A 163 -5.89 -21.20 4.24
C TYR A 163 -6.30 -22.11 3.11
N ASP A 164 -5.41 -22.19 2.12
CA ASP A 164 -5.44 -23.30 1.19
C ASP A 164 -5.05 -24.61 1.92
N SER A 165 -5.67 -25.71 1.51
CA SER A 165 -5.48 -27.06 2.02
C SER A 165 -4.03 -27.58 1.94
N GLY A 166 -3.19 -26.95 1.13
CA GLY A 166 -1.75 -27.23 1.01
C GLY A 166 -0.82 -26.25 1.76
N SER A 167 -1.36 -25.32 2.55
CA SER A 167 -0.56 -24.31 3.26
C SER A 167 0.38 -24.91 4.30
N ASN A 168 1.56 -24.31 4.46
CA ASN A 168 2.52 -24.68 5.51
C ASN A 168 2.29 -23.91 6.82
N LEU A 169 1.23 -23.10 6.87
CA LEU A 169 0.94 -22.24 8.01
C LEU A 169 0.39 -23.08 9.18
N ASN A 170 1.04 -22.96 10.34
CA ASN A 170 0.55 -23.55 11.56
C ASN A 170 -0.36 -22.54 12.26
N GLU A 171 -1.64 -22.88 12.46
CA GLU A 171 -2.64 -22.04 13.14
C GLU A 171 -2.13 -21.50 14.50
N LYS A 172 -1.25 -22.24 15.19
CA LYS A 172 -0.63 -21.80 16.44
C LYS A 172 0.18 -20.50 16.31
N TYR A 173 0.76 -20.23 15.14
CA TYR A 173 1.60 -19.05 14.94
C TYR A 173 0.81 -17.79 14.62
N GLU A 174 -0.38 -17.90 14.04
CA GLU A 174 -1.26 -16.74 13.90
C GLU A 174 -1.68 -16.16 15.23
N ILE A 175 -1.85 -17.05 16.22
CA ILE A 175 -2.19 -16.68 17.58
C ILE A 175 -1.02 -15.96 18.26
N ALA A 176 0.19 -16.16 17.77
CA ALA A 176 1.37 -15.54 18.36
C ALA A 176 1.70 -14.19 17.72
N ALA A 177 1.45 -14.00 16.42
CA ALA A 177 2.01 -12.91 15.63
C ALA A 177 1.04 -12.39 14.54
N PRO A 178 1.19 -11.12 14.09
CA PRO A 178 0.44 -10.59 12.95
C PRO A 178 0.95 -11.20 11.63
N ILE A 179 0.38 -12.34 11.23
CA ILE A 179 0.79 -13.00 9.98
C ILE A 179 -0.01 -12.42 8.80
N VAL A 180 0.69 -12.01 7.74
CA VAL A 180 0.14 -11.72 6.40
C VAL A 180 0.79 -12.69 5.40
N SER A 181 0.05 -13.20 4.42
CA SER A 181 0.54 -14.25 3.50
C SER A 181 -0.37 -14.43 2.27
N PHE A 182 0.20 -14.77 1.11
CA PHE A 182 -0.57 -15.16 -0.09
C PHE A 182 -1.28 -16.51 0.05
N GLU A 183 -0.92 -17.34 1.03
CA GLU A 183 -1.61 -18.60 1.33
C GLU A 183 -2.93 -18.39 2.09
N LYS A 184 -3.29 -17.13 2.39
CA LYS A 184 -4.58 -16.76 2.99
C LYS A 184 -5.47 -16.07 1.97
N GLY A 185 -6.74 -16.44 1.98
CA GLY A 185 -7.71 -15.92 1.04
C GLY A 185 -9.14 -16.19 1.47
N TYR A 186 -10.08 -15.66 0.70
CA TYR A 186 -11.49 -15.93 0.84
C TYR A 186 -11.84 -17.25 0.17
N TYR A 187 -12.59 -18.09 0.89
CA TYR A 187 -13.10 -19.34 0.36
C TYR A 187 -14.55 -19.13 -0.10
N ASP A 188 -14.78 -19.05 -1.40
CA ASP A 188 -16.12 -18.99 -1.98
C ASP A 188 -16.41 -20.26 -2.79
N ARG A 189 -17.46 -21.00 -2.42
CA ARG A 189 -18.06 -22.17 -3.11
C ARG A 189 -17.12 -22.99 -4.03
N GLY A 190 -15.92 -23.32 -3.55
CA GLY A 190 -14.95 -24.19 -4.24
C GLY A 190 -13.80 -23.49 -4.98
N SER A 191 -13.64 -22.16 -4.86
CA SER A 191 -12.47 -21.43 -5.37
C SER A 191 -11.85 -20.57 -4.26
N PHE A 192 -10.52 -20.63 -4.18
CA PHE A 192 -9.73 -19.83 -3.25
C PHE A 192 -9.33 -18.53 -3.94
N SER A 193 -9.80 -17.38 -3.45
CA SER A 193 -9.46 -16.06 -4.00
C SER A 193 -8.71 -15.23 -2.97
N ASN A 194 -7.58 -14.65 -3.36
CA ASN A 194 -6.83 -13.76 -2.47
C ASN A 194 -7.60 -12.47 -2.17
N TYR A 195 -8.44 -11.98 -3.09
CA TYR A 195 -9.15 -10.71 -2.92
C TYR A 195 -10.66 -10.87 -3.03
N SER A 196 -11.38 -9.91 -2.44
CA SER A 196 -12.81 -9.73 -2.58
C SER A 196 -13.12 -8.24 -2.75
N MET A 197 -14.32 -7.92 -3.22
CA MET A 197 -14.88 -6.58 -3.02
C MET A 197 -15.23 -6.44 -1.53
N LEU A 198 -14.75 -5.39 -0.90
CA LEU A 198 -15.01 -5.07 0.51
C LEU A 198 -15.44 -3.60 0.59
N PRO A 199 -16.31 -3.21 1.53
CA PRO A 199 -16.60 -1.81 1.76
C PRO A 199 -15.38 -1.10 2.35
N TYR A 200 -15.05 0.06 1.81
CA TYR A 200 -13.98 0.90 2.33
C TYR A 200 -14.30 1.37 3.76
N PRO A 201 -13.34 1.28 4.71
CA PRO A 201 -13.58 1.65 6.10
C PRO A 201 -13.97 3.13 6.23
N ASN A 202 -14.71 3.45 7.29
CA ASN A 202 -15.12 4.83 7.54
C ASN A 202 -13.96 5.63 8.13
N ILE A 203 -13.09 6.12 7.27
CA ILE A 203 -11.89 6.88 7.62
C ILE A 203 -11.76 8.13 6.76
N GLN A 204 -10.98 9.10 7.25
CA GLN A 204 -10.74 10.38 6.56
C GLN A 204 -9.82 10.24 5.34
N PHE A 205 -8.98 9.21 5.30
CA PHE A 205 -8.11 8.98 4.16
C PHE A 205 -8.96 8.55 2.96
N GLY A 206 -8.98 9.36 1.90
CA GLY A 206 -9.87 9.21 0.76
C GLY A 206 -9.27 8.37 -0.37
N TYR A 207 -8.74 7.18 -0.07
CA TYR A 207 -8.32 6.25 -1.14
C TYR A 207 -9.52 5.68 -1.90
N ALA A 208 -10.67 5.58 -1.23
CA ALA A 208 -12.00 5.39 -1.80
C ALA A 208 -13.01 6.08 -0.88
N LYS A 209 -14.28 6.22 -1.29
CA LYS A 209 -15.29 6.83 -0.42
C LYS A 209 -15.68 5.85 0.70
N PRO A 210 -15.88 6.30 1.95
CA PRO A 210 -16.42 5.45 3.02
C PRO A 210 -17.65 4.64 2.57
N GLY A 211 -17.58 3.32 2.75
CA GLY A 211 -18.64 2.38 2.34
C GLY A 211 -18.67 2.04 0.85
N GLU A 212 -17.87 2.67 0.00
CA GLU A 212 -17.69 2.27 -1.40
C GLU A 212 -16.93 0.95 -1.48
N ASP A 213 -17.38 0.04 -2.34
CA ASP A 213 -16.71 -1.25 -2.51
C ASP A 213 -15.39 -1.06 -3.29
N PHE A 214 -14.31 -1.61 -2.74
CA PHE A 214 -12.99 -1.63 -3.37
C PHE A 214 -12.40 -3.04 -3.28
N VAL A 215 -11.47 -3.36 -4.19
CA VAL A 215 -10.81 -4.67 -4.20
C VAL A 215 -9.77 -4.70 -3.09
N ALA A 216 -9.92 -5.59 -2.12
CA ALA A 216 -8.94 -5.75 -1.05
C ALA A 216 -9.01 -7.13 -0.39
N LYS A 217 -8.00 -7.41 0.43
CA LYS A 217 -7.99 -8.52 1.37
C LYS A 217 -7.79 -7.97 2.78
N ARG A 218 -8.74 -8.25 3.68
CA ARG A 218 -8.71 -7.74 5.06
C ARG A 218 -8.17 -8.82 6.01
N ASN A 219 -6.94 -8.64 6.47
CA ASN A 219 -6.44 -9.33 7.66
C ASN A 219 -6.89 -8.52 8.88
N TRP A 220 -7.35 -9.17 9.94
CA TRP A 220 -7.85 -8.45 11.12
C TRP A 220 -7.59 -9.21 12.41
N TRP A 221 -7.43 -8.45 13.50
CA TRP A 221 -7.16 -8.93 14.85
C TRP A 221 -7.96 -8.10 15.85
N ALA A 222 -8.55 -8.77 16.84
CA ALA A 222 -9.36 -8.11 17.87
C ALA A 222 -8.65 -8.15 19.24
N PHE A 223 -8.81 -7.08 20.01
CA PHE A 223 -8.26 -6.97 21.36
C PHE A 223 -9.14 -6.04 22.22
N SER A 224 -8.96 -6.11 23.54
CA SER A 224 -9.63 -5.22 24.48
C SER A 224 -8.59 -4.37 25.20
N VAL A 225 -8.98 -3.16 25.55
CA VAL A 225 -8.18 -2.27 26.39
C VAL A 225 -9.00 -1.89 27.61
N ASP A 226 -8.40 -2.06 28.78
CA ASP A 226 -8.97 -1.68 30.07
C ASP A 226 -8.10 -0.58 30.66
N PHE A 227 -8.63 0.64 30.72
CA PHE A 227 -7.93 1.80 31.26
C PHE A 227 -8.19 2.01 32.75
N ALA A 228 -8.84 1.06 33.42
CA ALA A 228 -9.23 1.24 34.81
C ALA A 228 -8.47 0.35 35.79
N ASP A 229 -8.35 0.91 36.98
CA ASP A 229 -7.54 0.38 38.06
C ASP A 229 -8.25 -0.74 38.82
N ASP A 230 -7.62 -1.91 38.88
CA ASP A 230 -7.97 -3.00 39.80
C ASP A 230 -7.66 -2.64 41.29
N GLY A 231 -7.01 -1.50 41.55
CA GLY A 231 -6.49 -1.08 42.86
C GLY A 231 -7.21 0.09 43.57
N GLU A 232 -7.56 1.18 42.89
CA GLU A 232 -8.10 2.41 43.52
C GLU A 232 -9.59 2.36 43.85
N ALA A 233 -10.31 1.33 43.40
CA ALA A 233 -11.67 1.04 43.87
C ALA A 233 -11.73 0.68 45.38
N LYS A 234 -10.59 0.66 46.10
CA LYS A 234 -10.51 0.35 47.54
C LYS A 234 -10.06 1.49 48.44
N HIS A 235 -9.93 2.73 47.96
CA HIS A 235 -9.69 3.86 48.84
C HIS A 235 -10.92 4.75 49.05
N HIS A 236 -11.41 4.66 50.29
CA HIS A 236 -12.42 5.51 50.93
C HIS A 236 -13.87 5.31 50.46
N GLY A 237 -14.53 4.26 50.96
CA GLY A 237 -15.86 4.25 51.62
C GLY A 237 -17.06 5.05 51.08
N GLU A 238 -16.94 5.79 49.98
CA GLU A 238 -17.95 6.63 49.37
C GLU A 238 -17.88 6.47 47.85
N SER A 239 -19.05 6.36 47.26
CA SER A 239 -19.35 5.89 45.91
C SER A 239 -18.98 6.88 44.81
N SER A 240 -17.69 7.13 44.57
CA SER A 240 -17.21 7.74 43.32
C SER A 240 -16.60 6.66 42.43
N TYR A 241 -17.47 5.86 41.81
CA TYR A 241 -17.08 4.87 40.80
C TYR A 241 -16.69 5.61 39.52
N VAL A 242 -15.40 5.77 39.24
CA VAL A 242 -14.97 5.89 37.85
C VAL A 242 -15.05 4.46 37.30
N GLY A 243 -16.17 4.13 36.66
CA GLY A 243 -16.38 2.78 36.13
C GLY A 243 -15.29 2.43 35.14
N SER A 244 -14.66 1.25 35.31
CA SER A 244 -13.88 0.63 34.25
C SER A 244 -14.74 0.50 33.01
N THR A 245 -14.29 1.13 31.91
CA THR A 245 -14.86 0.92 30.59
C THR A 245 -13.86 0.11 29.78
N VAL A 246 -14.05 -1.21 29.77
CA VAL A 246 -13.38 -2.07 28.81
C VAL A 246 -13.90 -1.72 27.43
N LYS A 247 -12.99 -1.35 26.52
CA LYS A 247 -13.31 -1.10 25.11
C LYS A 247 -12.76 -2.22 24.25
N HIS A 248 -13.51 -2.57 23.20
CA HIS A 248 -13.11 -3.58 22.22
C HIS A 248 -12.70 -2.92 20.91
N TYR A 249 -11.60 -3.39 20.34
CA TYR A 249 -11.07 -2.86 19.09
C TYR A 249 -10.85 -3.98 18.08
N ILE A 250 -11.05 -3.64 16.81
CA ILE A 250 -10.60 -4.43 15.67
C ILE A 250 -9.51 -3.64 14.96
N MET A 251 -8.32 -4.22 14.92
CA MET A 251 -7.25 -3.79 14.05
C MET A 251 -7.37 -4.51 12.71
N SER A 252 -7.39 -3.76 11.63
CA SER A 252 -7.47 -4.28 10.26
C SER A 252 -6.27 -3.82 9.46
N LEU A 253 -5.65 -4.75 8.74
CA LEU A 253 -4.67 -4.51 7.69
C LEU A 253 -5.29 -4.98 6.37
N TYR A 254 -5.64 -4.00 5.54
CA TYR A 254 -6.12 -4.23 4.19
C TYR A 254 -4.92 -4.32 3.24
N GLU A 255 -4.77 -5.45 2.56
CA GLU A 255 -3.90 -5.61 1.41
C GLU A 255 -4.68 -5.12 0.18
N ILE A 256 -4.24 -3.99 -0.36
CA ILE A 256 -4.91 -3.24 -1.42
C ILE A 256 -4.06 -3.32 -2.70
N PRO A 257 -4.47 -4.09 -3.71
CA PRO A 257 -3.83 -4.03 -5.02
C PRO A 257 -3.99 -2.63 -5.63
N SER A 258 -3.01 -2.21 -6.43
CA SER A 258 -3.10 -1.00 -7.24
C SER A 258 -4.35 -1.05 -8.13
N GLN A 259 -5.33 -0.20 -7.82
CA GLN A 259 -6.65 -0.26 -8.44
C GLN A 259 -7.18 1.09 -8.88
N LEU A 260 -6.53 2.19 -8.51
CA LEU A 260 -6.90 3.53 -8.97
C LEU A 260 -6.45 3.75 -10.42
N PRO A 261 -7.13 4.65 -11.17
CA PRO A 261 -6.74 5.04 -12.54
C PRO A 261 -5.28 5.47 -12.65
N ILE A 262 -4.81 6.26 -11.68
CA ILE A 262 -3.42 6.69 -11.57
C ILE A 262 -2.98 6.49 -10.12
N SER A 263 -1.88 5.76 -9.92
CA SER A 263 -1.25 5.66 -8.60
C SER A 263 0.28 5.74 -8.68
N ALA A 264 0.90 6.44 -7.72
CA ALA A 264 2.34 6.56 -7.66
C ALA A 264 2.89 6.57 -6.23
N ASP A 265 3.94 5.77 -5.98
CA ASP A 265 4.78 5.93 -4.79
C ASP A 265 5.97 6.85 -5.08
N ALA A 266 5.67 8.07 -5.52
CA ALA A 266 6.64 9.08 -5.94
C ALA A 266 6.04 10.48 -5.84
N PHE A 267 6.86 11.51 -6.10
CA PHE A 267 6.34 12.83 -6.42
C PHE A 267 5.79 12.79 -7.86
N MET A 268 4.49 12.96 -8.01
CA MET A 268 3.79 12.87 -9.29
C MET A 268 3.38 14.25 -9.80
N ASN A 269 3.66 14.53 -11.08
CA ASN A 269 3.12 15.69 -11.78
C ASN A 269 2.02 15.25 -12.77
N LEU A 270 0.87 15.90 -12.69
CA LEU A 270 -0.32 15.64 -13.49
C LEU A 270 -0.64 16.84 -14.39
N GLY A 271 -1.21 16.59 -15.57
CA GLY A 271 -1.67 17.66 -16.46
C GLY A 271 -0.68 18.07 -17.55
N ARG A 272 0.54 17.53 -17.54
CA ARG A 272 1.58 17.75 -18.56
C ARG A 272 2.29 16.47 -18.95
N HIS A 273 2.71 16.41 -20.21
CA HIS A 273 3.64 15.40 -20.71
C HIS A 273 5.08 15.74 -20.30
N GLY A 274 5.98 14.77 -20.37
CA GLY A 274 7.42 15.05 -20.25
C GLY A 274 7.90 15.95 -21.40
N SER A 275 8.99 16.68 -21.19
CA SER A 275 9.66 17.43 -22.26
C SER A 275 10.77 16.58 -22.87
N ASP A 276 10.77 16.43 -24.19
CA ASP A 276 11.93 15.89 -24.94
C ASP A 276 13.13 16.87 -24.93
N ASP A 277 12.88 18.16 -24.64
CA ASP A 277 13.89 19.22 -24.64
C ASP A 277 14.26 19.65 -23.21
N VAL A 278 15.51 19.37 -22.82
CA VAL A 278 16.11 19.78 -21.53
C VAL A 278 16.19 21.31 -21.41
N VAL A 279 16.08 22.06 -22.52
CA VAL A 279 16.30 23.51 -22.57
C VAL A 279 15.02 24.33 -22.35
N SER A 280 13.84 23.81 -22.69
CA SER A 280 12.55 24.48 -22.49
C SER A 280 11.74 23.74 -21.43
N GLY A 281 11.94 24.09 -20.17
CA GLY A 281 11.42 23.39 -18.98
C GLY A 281 9.90 23.24 -18.87
N GLY A 282 9.34 22.30 -19.62
CA GLY A 282 8.00 21.74 -19.42
C GLY A 282 7.40 21.19 -20.71
N GLY A 283 6.97 19.92 -20.71
CA GLY A 283 6.26 19.33 -21.84
C GLY A 283 4.89 19.94 -22.09
N GLY A 284 4.26 19.57 -23.20
CA GLY A 284 2.92 20.02 -23.57
C GLY A 284 1.86 19.63 -22.55
N GLU A 285 0.80 20.42 -22.44
CA GLU A 285 -0.35 20.10 -21.58
C GLU A 285 -1.10 18.87 -22.09
N TRP A 286 -1.72 18.15 -21.16
CA TRP A 286 -2.66 17.09 -21.49
C TRP A 286 -3.84 17.64 -22.29
N SER A 287 -4.22 16.92 -23.34
CA SER A 287 -5.37 17.27 -24.17
C SER A 287 -6.68 16.69 -23.60
N ASP A 288 -7.82 17.13 -24.13
CA ASP A 288 -9.16 16.60 -23.77
C ASP A 288 -9.34 15.09 -24.07
N SER A 289 -8.39 14.48 -24.79
CA SER A 289 -8.33 13.04 -25.05
C SER A 289 -7.97 12.19 -23.83
N ILE A 290 -7.50 12.81 -22.74
CA ILE A 290 -7.15 12.12 -21.50
C ILE A 290 -8.35 12.22 -20.55
N LYS A 291 -8.97 11.07 -20.28
CA LYS A 291 -10.11 10.94 -19.37
C LYS A 291 -9.69 10.14 -18.14
N ILE A 292 -10.02 10.66 -16.98
CA ILE A 292 -9.73 10.05 -15.69
C ILE A 292 -11.04 9.95 -14.92
N GLU A 293 -11.48 8.72 -14.69
CA GLU A 293 -12.63 8.39 -13.85
C GLU A 293 -12.11 7.89 -12.50
N GLY A 294 -12.71 8.32 -11.38
CA GLY A 294 -12.26 7.95 -10.04
C GLY A 294 -11.14 8.84 -9.50
N GLY A 295 -10.48 8.35 -8.45
CA GLY A 295 -9.48 9.13 -7.73
C GLY A 295 -8.04 8.80 -8.07
N VAL A 296 -7.14 9.71 -7.70
CA VAL A 296 -5.70 9.61 -7.95
C VAL A 296 -4.95 9.49 -6.62
N TYR A 297 -3.95 8.61 -6.57
CA TYR A 297 -3.06 8.47 -5.41
C TYR A 297 -1.62 8.84 -5.78
N GLY A 298 -0.97 9.63 -4.93
CA GLY A 298 0.46 9.93 -5.05
C GLY A 298 1.09 10.20 -3.69
N ARG A 299 2.38 9.90 -3.51
CA ARG A 299 3.11 10.30 -2.28
C ARG A 299 3.00 11.81 -2.10
N ARG A 300 3.36 12.55 -3.14
CA ARG A 300 3.05 13.97 -3.34
C ARG A 300 2.44 14.14 -4.74
N VAL A 301 1.44 14.99 -4.88
CA VAL A 301 0.82 15.30 -6.17
C VAL A 301 1.00 16.79 -6.48
N GLN A 302 1.51 17.10 -7.66
CA GLN A 302 1.44 18.44 -8.23
C GLN A 302 0.62 18.32 -9.52
N GLN A 303 -0.29 19.26 -9.72
CA GLN A 303 -1.01 19.36 -10.97
C GLN A 303 -0.56 20.62 -11.70
N ASP A 304 0.28 20.44 -12.72
CA ASP A 304 0.73 21.47 -13.63
C ASP A 304 0.12 21.21 -15.02
N GLY A 305 -0.64 22.17 -15.56
CA GLY A 305 -1.20 22.08 -16.92
C GLY A 305 -2.70 22.31 -16.97
N GLY A 306 -3.31 22.03 -18.14
CA GLY A 306 -4.69 22.35 -18.47
C GLY A 306 -5.75 21.84 -17.48
N SER A 307 -6.98 22.31 -17.65
CA SER A 307 -8.14 21.96 -16.81
C SER A 307 -8.39 20.45 -16.80
N GLN A 308 -8.20 19.80 -15.65
CA GLN A 308 -8.53 18.39 -15.45
C GLN A 308 -9.59 18.20 -14.36
N ASN A 309 -10.29 17.07 -14.38
CA ASN A 309 -11.29 16.72 -13.37
C ASN A 309 -10.89 15.42 -12.69
N TYR A 310 -10.82 15.44 -11.37
CA TYR A 310 -10.58 14.26 -10.54
C TYR A 310 -11.74 14.08 -9.57
N ASP A 311 -12.17 12.85 -9.29
CA ASP A 311 -13.20 12.63 -8.27
C ASP A 311 -12.65 12.88 -6.86
N TYR A 312 -11.40 12.47 -6.63
CA TYR A 312 -10.65 12.72 -5.41
C TYR A 312 -9.15 12.54 -5.60
N VAL A 313 -8.36 13.12 -4.70
CA VAL A 313 -6.90 13.03 -4.66
C VAL A 313 -6.48 12.61 -3.25
N ALA A 314 -5.81 11.46 -3.15
CA ALA A 314 -5.29 10.92 -1.90
C ALA A 314 -3.76 11.01 -1.87
N THR A 315 -3.20 11.53 -0.78
CA THR A 315 -1.74 11.69 -0.66
C THR A 315 -1.20 11.27 0.70
N THR A 316 0.10 11.03 0.80
CA THR A 316 0.78 10.80 2.10
C THR A 316 1.58 12.02 2.56
N GLU A 317 2.12 12.81 1.61
CA GLU A 317 2.96 13.99 1.88
C GLU A 317 2.33 15.32 1.47
N GLY A 318 1.34 15.32 0.57
CA GLY A 318 0.56 16.52 0.23
C GLY A 318 0.23 16.66 -1.26
N ALA A 319 -0.60 17.65 -1.59
CA ALA A 319 -1.01 17.96 -2.96
C ALA A 319 -0.93 19.47 -3.25
N GLU A 320 -0.54 19.83 -4.47
CA GLU A 320 -0.59 21.18 -5.04
C GLU A 320 -1.45 21.12 -6.31
N ILE A 321 -2.64 21.74 -6.28
CA ILE A 321 -3.62 21.67 -7.36
C ILE A 321 -3.77 23.05 -8.01
N SER A 322 -3.75 23.14 -9.34
CA SER A 322 -3.87 24.42 -10.05
C SER A 322 -5.29 25.00 -10.02
N ASP A 323 -5.39 26.28 -10.38
CA ASP A 323 -6.63 27.06 -10.33
C ASP A 323 -7.71 26.57 -11.33
N LEU A 324 -7.31 25.83 -12.36
CA LEU A 324 -8.15 25.37 -13.46
C LEU A 324 -8.67 23.94 -13.28
N THR A 325 -8.18 23.22 -12.27
CA THR A 325 -8.55 21.82 -12.02
C THR A 325 -9.72 21.73 -11.04
N SER A 326 -10.62 20.78 -11.28
CA SER A 326 -11.66 20.43 -10.33
C SER A 326 -11.35 19.11 -9.62
N VAL A 327 -11.53 19.10 -8.30
CA VAL A 327 -11.42 17.88 -7.48
C VAL A 327 -12.72 17.70 -6.69
N GLY A 328 -13.39 16.57 -6.88
CA GLY A 328 -14.71 16.31 -6.27
C GLY A 328 -15.77 17.33 -6.67
N GLY A 329 -15.67 17.89 -7.87
CA GLY A 329 -16.57 18.95 -8.37
C GLY A 329 -16.30 20.35 -7.81
N ILE A 330 -15.21 20.53 -7.05
CA ILE A 330 -14.79 21.84 -6.51
C ILE A 330 -13.65 22.38 -7.39
N THR A 331 -13.84 23.55 -8.00
CA THR A 331 -12.79 24.27 -8.75
C THR A 331 -12.06 25.25 -7.84
N SER A 332 -10.73 25.28 -7.87
CA SER A 332 -9.87 26.18 -7.08
C SER A 332 -10.24 27.68 -7.15
N ASN A 333 -10.85 28.16 -8.25
CA ASN A 333 -11.35 29.54 -8.37
C ASN A 333 -12.46 29.94 -7.36
N SER A 334 -13.00 29.01 -6.58
CA SER A 334 -13.95 29.29 -5.50
C SER A 334 -13.31 29.34 -4.09
N VAL A 335 -11.99 29.14 -3.96
CA VAL A 335 -11.33 28.96 -2.65
C VAL A 335 -9.94 29.63 -2.59
N ASP A 336 -9.60 30.25 -1.46
CA ASP A 336 -8.28 30.84 -1.20
C ASP A 336 -7.17 29.77 -1.36
N ARG A 337 -6.17 30.04 -2.20
CA ARG A 337 -5.06 29.14 -2.59
C ARG A 337 -4.32 28.47 -1.42
N ASP A 338 -4.30 29.11 -0.26
CA ASP A 338 -3.69 28.58 0.97
C ASP A 338 -4.48 27.40 1.59
N SER A 339 -5.70 27.16 1.12
CA SER A 339 -6.61 26.12 1.64
C SER A 339 -6.29 24.72 1.12
N TYR A 340 -5.76 24.60 -0.10
CA TYR A 340 -5.27 23.34 -0.66
C TYR A 340 -3.79 23.10 -0.33
N ASN A 341 -2.99 24.18 -0.27
CA ASN A 341 -1.53 24.13 -0.06
C ASN A 341 -1.09 24.07 1.41
N SER A 342 -1.99 24.21 2.38
CA SER A 342 -1.63 24.13 3.79
C SER A 342 -1.74 22.69 4.32
N ALA A 343 -1.07 22.44 5.44
CA ALA A 343 -1.14 21.21 6.24
C ALA A 343 -2.56 20.83 6.75
N ASN A 344 -3.61 21.42 6.15
CA ASN A 344 -5.00 21.46 6.54
C ASN A 344 -5.94 21.08 5.38
N ALA A 345 -5.52 20.20 4.45
CA ALA A 345 -6.37 19.71 3.35
C ALA A 345 -7.74 19.15 3.82
N ASN A 346 -7.82 18.70 5.08
CA ASN A 346 -9.04 18.21 5.72
C ASN A 346 -10.01 19.31 6.23
N ILE A 347 -9.66 20.59 6.16
CA ILE A 347 -10.53 21.66 6.68
C ILE A 347 -11.73 21.93 5.76
N TYR A 348 -11.60 21.69 4.44
CA TYR A 348 -12.63 22.11 3.47
C TYR A 348 -13.74 21.09 3.17
N GLY A 349 -13.55 19.79 3.49
CA GLY A 349 -14.63 18.79 3.41
C GLY A 349 -15.79 19.05 4.39
N SER A 350 -15.60 19.94 5.37
CA SER A 350 -16.66 20.34 6.30
C SER A 350 -17.62 21.42 5.75
N SER A 351 -17.24 22.14 4.69
CA SER A 351 -17.93 23.39 4.31
C SER A 351 -18.88 23.29 3.10
N THR A 352 -18.80 22.22 2.31
CA THR A 352 -19.67 22.01 1.13
C THR A 352 -20.43 20.68 1.25
N GLY A 353 -21.47 20.69 2.09
CA GLY A 353 -22.66 19.85 1.94
C GLY A 353 -22.48 18.32 2.00
N GLY A 354 -22.23 17.77 3.19
CA GLY A 354 -22.43 16.34 3.48
C GLY A 354 -23.16 16.04 4.80
N GLY A 355 -23.61 17.07 5.53
CA GLY A 355 -24.17 16.94 6.89
C GLY A 355 -25.70 16.86 6.98
N GLN A 356 -26.40 16.36 5.96
CA GLN A 356 -27.78 15.89 6.12
C GLN A 356 -27.80 14.40 5.78
N ASP A 357 -28.30 13.58 6.69
CA ASP A 357 -28.54 12.13 6.57
C ASP A 357 -27.39 11.18 6.93
N GLY A 358 -26.55 11.51 7.91
CA GLY A 358 -25.73 10.51 8.63
C GLY A 358 -24.63 9.82 7.82
N VAL A 359 -24.32 10.33 6.62
CA VAL A 359 -23.12 9.98 5.84
C VAL A 359 -22.04 11.00 6.20
N GLU A 360 -20.97 10.54 6.83
CA GLU A 360 -19.86 11.41 7.23
C GLU A 360 -19.12 11.97 6.01
N SER A 361 -18.47 13.13 6.17
CA SER A 361 -17.94 13.96 5.09
C SER A 361 -16.74 13.28 4.40
N PHE A 362 -16.90 12.87 3.14
CA PHE A 362 -15.79 12.47 2.29
C PHE A 362 -14.95 13.69 1.91
N PHE A 363 -13.61 13.58 2.01
CA PHE A 363 -12.68 14.66 1.66
C PHE A 363 -12.17 14.45 0.22
N PRO A 364 -12.51 15.34 -0.73
CA PRO A 364 -12.02 15.22 -2.11
C PRO A 364 -10.50 15.32 -2.22
N VAL A 365 -9.83 16.00 -1.29
CA VAL A 365 -8.38 15.97 -1.14
C VAL A 365 -8.08 15.52 0.27
N SER A 366 -7.32 14.43 0.41
CA SER A 366 -7.06 13.80 1.71
C SER A 366 -5.60 13.44 1.90
N ARG A 367 -5.17 13.41 3.17
CA ARG A 367 -3.82 13.01 3.57
C ARG A 367 -3.87 11.89 4.62
N SER A 368 -3.06 10.85 4.44
CA SER A 368 -3.05 9.68 5.33
C SER A 368 -2.57 9.99 6.77
N SER A 369 -1.87 11.11 6.99
CA SER A 369 -1.19 11.41 8.26
C SER A 369 -2.04 12.10 9.33
N ASP A 370 -3.29 12.49 9.06
CA ASP A 370 -3.97 13.50 9.90
C ASP A 370 -4.83 12.92 11.04
N SER A 371 -5.11 11.61 11.04
CA SER A 371 -5.98 10.99 12.06
C SER A 371 -5.24 10.14 13.11
N GLY A 372 -3.98 9.78 12.88
CA GLY A 372 -3.17 8.95 13.79
C GLY A 372 -3.62 7.49 13.94
N ARG A 373 -4.91 7.18 13.67
CA ARG A 373 -5.49 5.82 13.73
C ARG A 373 -5.50 5.09 12.39
N VAL A 374 -4.86 5.69 11.38
CA VAL A 374 -4.75 5.16 10.02
C VAL A 374 -3.31 5.27 9.56
N ALA A 375 -2.79 4.23 8.92
CA ALA A 375 -1.54 4.28 8.17
C ALA A 375 -1.74 3.70 6.77
N PHE A 376 -1.25 4.40 5.76
CA PHE A 376 -1.19 3.91 4.39
C PHE A 376 0.28 3.73 3.99
N ILE A 377 0.65 2.49 3.65
CA ILE A 377 2.02 2.08 3.40
C ILE A 377 2.08 1.45 2.00
N PRO A 378 2.61 2.16 0.99
CA PRO A 378 2.90 1.55 -0.31
C PRO A 378 4.06 0.56 -0.17
N ILE A 379 3.90 -0.64 -0.73
CA ILE A 379 4.95 -1.67 -0.75
C ILE A 379 5.79 -1.48 -1.99
N ASN A 380 6.91 -0.76 -1.83
CA ASN A 380 7.83 -0.42 -2.90
C ASN A 380 9.19 -1.07 -2.64
N ALA A 381 9.52 -2.13 -3.39
CA ALA A 381 10.84 -2.78 -3.34
C ALA A 381 11.91 -2.04 -4.17
N GLY A 382 11.57 -0.95 -4.85
CA GLY A 382 12.47 -0.22 -5.73
C GLY A 382 12.98 -1.10 -6.88
N THR A 383 14.27 -0.99 -7.19
CA THR A 383 14.91 -1.84 -8.21
C THR A 383 14.92 -3.32 -7.84
N GLU A 384 14.84 -3.66 -6.55
CA GLU A 384 14.77 -5.05 -6.10
C GLU A 384 13.47 -5.74 -6.54
N PHE A 385 12.46 -4.98 -6.99
CA PHE A 385 11.25 -5.54 -7.58
C PHE A 385 11.56 -6.48 -8.75
N PHE A 386 12.64 -6.20 -9.49
CA PHE A 386 13.11 -6.99 -10.63
C PHE A 386 14.14 -8.07 -10.27
N ASP A 387 14.52 -8.19 -8.99
CA ASP A 387 15.56 -9.13 -8.55
C ASP A 387 15.00 -10.55 -8.31
N LEU A 388 15.31 -11.44 -9.24
CA LEU A 388 14.99 -12.87 -9.16
C LEU A 388 16.03 -13.67 -8.34
N TYR A 389 17.26 -13.19 -8.21
CA TYR A 389 18.41 -13.98 -7.74
C TYR A 389 18.91 -13.59 -6.35
N GLY A 390 18.33 -12.54 -5.74
CA GLY A 390 18.53 -12.23 -4.32
C GLY A 390 18.20 -13.42 -3.41
N ASN A 391 18.84 -13.43 -2.24
CA ASN A 391 18.62 -14.47 -1.23
C ASN A 391 17.16 -14.42 -0.76
N ASP A 392 16.48 -15.57 -0.81
CA ASP A 392 15.13 -15.68 -0.30
C ASP A 392 15.15 -15.61 1.23
N SER A 393 14.22 -14.86 1.82
CA SER A 393 14.03 -14.90 3.27
C SER A 393 13.47 -16.27 3.65
N SER A 394 14.34 -17.17 4.10
CA SER A 394 13.95 -18.50 4.57
C SER A 394 13.68 -18.50 6.09
N ASN A 395 12.88 -19.44 6.59
CA ASN A 395 12.57 -19.54 8.04
C ASN A 395 11.85 -18.30 8.63
N GLY A 396 10.87 -17.76 7.89
CA GLY A 396 9.89 -16.82 8.43
C GLY A 396 8.81 -17.51 9.27
N VAL A 397 8.13 -16.75 10.14
CA VAL A 397 6.87 -17.22 10.77
C VAL A 397 5.75 -17.29 9.73
N SER A 398 5.71 -16.31 8.83
CA SER A 398 4.82 -16.32 7.68
C SER A 398 5.32 -17.34 6.64
N PRO A 399 4.44 -18.12 6.01
CA PRO A 399 4.81 -19.02 4.93
C PRO A 399 5.16 -18.26 3.64
N THR A 400 4.70 -17.01 3.49
CA THR A 400 5.15 -16.14 2.40
C THR A 400 6.31 -15.29 2.88
N ALA A 401 7.47 -15.45 2.23
CA ALA A 401 8.66 -14.67 2.48
C ALA A 401 8.49 -13.20 2.01
N TRP A 402 9.18 -12.26 2.68
CA TRP A 402 9.04 -10.83 2.38
C TRP A 402 9.45 -10.48 0.94
N ASP A 403 10.50 -11.11 0.45
CA ASP A 403 11.01 -10.94 -0.92
C ASP A 403 10.02 -11.47 -1.97
N VAL A 404 9.34 -12.59 -1.70
CA VAL A 404 8.26 -13.10 -2.56
C VAL A 404 7.04 -12.17 -2.54
N TYR A 405 6.73 -11.60 -1.37
CA TYR A 405 5.62 -10.69 -1.19
C TYR A 405 5.83 -9.35 -1.91
N SER A 406 7.04 -8.77 -1.80
CA SER A 406 7.36 -7.42 -2.26
C SER A 406 7.96 -7.33 -3.66
N ARG A 407 8.56 -8.41 -4.20
CA ARG A 407 9.26 -8.40 -5.50
C ARG A 407 8.48 -9.15 -6.56
N GLY A 408 8.10 -8.46 -7.64
CA GLY A 408 7.37 -9.06 -8.77
C GLY A 408 8.14 -10.18 -9.47
N ALA A 409 9.46 -10.05 -9.59
CA ALA A 409 10.29 -11.08 -10.24
C ALA A 409 10.21 -12.45 -9.55
N LYS A 410 10.11 -12.48 -8.21
CA LYS A 410 9.97 -13.72 -7.41
C LYS A 410 8.58 -14.36 -7.53
N GLN A 411 7.59 -13.61 -8.00
CA GLN A 411 6.23 -14.11 -8.23
C GLN A 411 6.05 -14.75 -9.61
N CYS A 412 7.05 -14.65 -10.50
CA CYS A 412 7.01 -15.20 -11.84
C CYS A 412 7.22 -16.72 -11.83
N ASN A 413 6.35 -17.41 -12.57
CA ASN A 413 6.37 -18.87 -12.68
C ASN A 413 7.06 -19.32 -13.98
N LEU A 414 7.01 -18.50 -15.04
CA LEU A 414 7.76 -18.71 -16.28
C LEU A 414 8.94 -17.75 -16.31
N ILE A 415 10.16 -18.28 -16.38
CA ILE A 415 11.40 -17.50 -16.35
C ILE A 415 12.19 -17.76 -17.63
N ILE A 416 12.55 -16.69 -18.32
CA ILE A 416 13.36 -16.70 -19.54
C ILE A 416 14.66 -15.98 -19.23
N ASP A 417 15.73 -16.75 -19.09
CA ASP A 417 17.08 -16.25 -18.89
C ASP A 417 17.80 -16.12 -20.23
N ILE A 418 18.31 -14.93 -20.53
CA ILE A 418 19.31 -14.74 -21.57
C ILE A 418 20.66 -15.11 -20.97
N VAL A 419 21.24 -16.20 -21.45
CA VAL A 419 22.44 -16.83 -20.87
C VAL A 419 23.69 -16.56 -21.69
N GLU A 420 23.52 -16.22 -22.97
CA GLU A 420 24.60 -15.84 -23.86
C GLU A 420 24.18 -14.69 -24.78
N ALA A 421 25.04 -13.69 -24.92
CA ALA A 421 24.87 -12.56 -25.83
C ALA A 421 26.19 -12.21 -26.52
N ALA A 422 26.13 -11.80 -27.78
CA ALA A 422 27.28 -11.41 -28.58
C ALA A 422 27.34 -9.90 -28.66
N GLU A 423 28.49 -9.33 -28.31
CA GLU A 423 28.80 -7.93 -28.60
C GLU A 423 29.28 -7.83 -30.05
N SER A 424 28.47 -7.25 -30.92
CA SER A 424 28.88 -6.86 -32.26
C SER A 424 28.52 -5.40 -32.49
N GLY A 425 29.51 -4.56 -32.84
CA GLY A 425 29.29 -3.13 -33.07
C GLY A 425 28.79 -2.35 -31.85
N GLY A 426 29.04 -2.85 -30.64
CA GLY A 426 28.54 -2.25 -29.40
C GLY A 426 27.15 -2.71 -28.99
N GLN A 427 26.46 -3.59 -29.73
CA GLN A 427 25.12 -4.07 -29.36
C GLN A 427 25.15 -5.49 -28.81
N GLY A 428 24.52 -5.70 -27.65
CA GLY A 428 24.31 -7.04 -27.09
C GLY A 428 23.22 -7.77 -27.86
N THR A 429 23.57 -8.72 -28.72
CA THR A 429 22.59 -9.57 -29.43
C THR A 429 22.44 -10.90 -28.69
N PRO A 430 21.25 -11.23 -28.15
CA PRO A 430 21.05 -12.50 -27.46
C PRO A 430 21.21 -13.66 -28.45
N TYR A 431 21.90 -14.73 -28.06
CA TYR A 431 22.05 -15.93 -28.89
C TYR A 431 21.96 -17.25 -28.10
N GLY A 432 21.82 -17.19 -26.79
CA GLY A 432 21.44 -18.32 -25.95
C GLY A 432 20.39 -17.94 -24.92
N ILE A 433 19.33 -18.75 -24.81
CA ILE A 433 18.29 -18.61 -23.79
C ILE A 433 18.09 -19.90 -23.00
N ARG A 434 17.65 -19.76 -21.75
CA ARG A 434 17.17 -20.83 -20.88
C ARG A 434 15.77 -20.52 -20.40
N VAL A 435 14.85 -21.47 -20.57
CA VAL A 435 13.47 -21.35 -20.08
C VAL A 435 13.25 -22.28 -18.89
N SER A 436 12.78 -21.71 -17.78
CA SER A 436 12.39 -22.42 -16.55
C SER A 436 10.92 -22.14 -16.25
N TYR A 437 10.19 -23.12 -15.74
CA TYR A 437 8.76 -22.96 -15.47
C TYR A 437 8.28 -23.82 -14.30
N THR A 438 7.13 -23.49 -13.71
CA THR A 438 6.50 -24.32 -12.67
C THR A 438 5.77 -25.51 -13.29
N ASN A 439 6.19 -26.73 -12.94
CA ASN A 439 5.58 -27.96 -13.43
C ASN A 439 4.25 -28.25 -12.70
N ARG A 440 3.50 -29.26 -13.17
CA ARG A 440 2.21 -29.67 -12.56
C ARG A 440 2.31 -30.15 -11.10
N SER A 441 3.52 -30.45 -10.62
CA SER A 441 3.78 -30.83 -9.23
C SER A 441 4.18 -29.63 -8.36
N GLY A 442 4.08 -28.40 -8.88
CA GLY A 442 4.38 -27.15 -8.17
C GLY A 442 5.88 -26.82 -8.09
N GLY A 443 6.76 -27.64 -8.68
CA GLY A 443 8.20 -27.40 -8.66
C GLY A 443 8.70 -26.65 -9.89
N LEU A 444 9.61 -25.69 -9.70
CA LEU A 444 10.30 -25.05 -10.82
C LEU A 444 11.20 -26.06 -11.52
N THR A 445 11.00 -26.26 -12.83
CA THR A 445 11.77 -27.16 -13.68
C THR A 445 12.40 -26.36 -14.82
N SER A 446 13.69 -26.56 -15.08
CA SER A 446 14.38 -25.99 -16.25
C SER A 446 14.37 -26.99 -17.40
N ASN A 447 13.75 -26.64 -18.53
CA ASN A 447 13.56 -27.63 -19.60
C ASN A 447 14.49 -27.44 -20.80
N PHE A 448 14.95 -26.23 -21.10
CA PHE A 448 15.47 -25.99 -22.43
C PHE A 448 16.56 -24.93 -22.45
N TYR A 449 17.74 -25.33 -22.93
CA TYR A 449 18.87 -24.48 -23.30
C TYR A 449 18.98 -24.49 -24.82
N LEU A 450 18.96 -23.32 -25.46
CA LEU A 450 19.19 -23.18 -26.89
C LEU A 450 20.63 -22.73 -27.16
N PRO A 451 21.56 -23.65 -27.49
CA PRO A 451 22.95 -23.31 -27.72
C PRO A 451 23.18 -22.56 -29.04
N LYS A 452 24.24 -21.75 -29.01
CA LYS A 452 25.02 -21.19 -30.12
C LYS A 452 25.14 -22.13 -31.32
N SER A 453 24.50 -21.79 -32.44
CA SER A 453 24.94 -22.27 -33.76
C SER A 453 25.18 -21.08 -34.67
N HIS A 454 26.45 -20.75 -34.90
CA HIS A 454 26.89 -19.67 -35.80
C HIS A 454 26.46 -19.86 -37.27
N SER A 455 25.88 -21.01 -37.65
CA SER A 455 25.43 -21.26 -39.02
C SER A 455 23.95 -20.90 -39.28
N LEU A 456 23.25 -20.31 -38.30
CA LEU A 456 21.80 -20.07 -38.34
C LEU A 456 21.44 -18.58 -38.32
N ILE A 457 22.26 -17.80 -39.04
CA ILE A 457 21.93 -16.43 -39.40
C ILE A 457 20.79 -16.51 -40.43
N GLY A 458 19.59 -16.07 -40.06
CA GLY A 458 18.47 -15.93 -40.98
C GLY A 458 18.80 -14.95 -42.12
N LEU A 459 17.94 -14.85 -43.14
CA LEU A 459 18.14 -13.98 -44.32
C LEU A 459 18.48 -12.51 -43.99
N ASN A 460 18.16 -12.06 -42.77
CA ASN A 460 18.38 -10.69 -42.29
C ASN A 460 19.61 -10.50 -41.40
N GLY A 461 20.44 -11.53 -41.15
CA GLY A 461 21.65 -11.36 -40.32
C GLY A 461 21.49 -11.72 -38.83
N TYR A 462 20.34 -12.24 -38.39
CA TYR A 462 20.03 -12.48 -36.96
C TYR A 462 19.76 -13.95 -36.64
N TYR A 463 19.85 -14.28 -35.34
CA TYR A 463 19.57 -15.61 -34.83
C TYR A 463 18.06 -15.87 -34.80
N ASP A 464 17.63 -16.86 -35.58
CA ASP A 464 16.26 -17.37 -35.53
C ASP A 464 16.29 -18.82 -35.03
N TRP A 465 15.85 -19.03 -33.79
CA TRP A 465 15.84 -20.36 -33.18
C TRP A 465 14.75 -21.27 -33.73
N SER A 466 13.74 -20.74 -34.45
CA SER A 466 12.75 -21.57 -35.16
C SER A 466 13.43 -22.46 -36.21
N LEU A 467 14.55 -21.99 -36.79
CA LEU A 467 15.40 -22.74 -37.72
C LEU A 467 16.17 -23.86 -37.01
N HIS A 468 16.54 -23.67 -35.73
CA HIS A 468 17.23 -24.68 -34.92
C HIS A 468 16.27 -25.77 -34.43
N THR A 469 15.11 -25.37 -33.91
CA THR A 469 14.08 -26.28 -33.40
C THR A 469 13.32 -26.98 -34.54
N LYS A 470 13.43 -26.48 -35.78
CA LYS A 470 12.57 -26.83 -36.92
C LYS A 470 11.08 -26.65 -36.58
N ASP A 471 10.80 -25.75 -35.65
CA ASP A 471 9.46 -25.44 -35.19
C ASP A 471 9.18 -23.99 -35.56
N THR A 472 8.46 -23.80 -36.67
CA THR A 472 8.02 -22.49 -37.14
C THR A 472 7.06 -21.79 -36.18
N ARG A 473 6.69 -22.46 -35.08
CA ARG A 473 5.81 -21.97 -34.02
C ARG A 473 6.55 -21.79 -32.70
N PHE A 474 7.87 -21.59 -32.78
CA PHE A 474 8.69 -21.28 -31.63
C PHE A 474 8.46 -19.80 -31.22
N PRO A 475 8.14 -19.50 -29.95
CA PRO A 475 7.65 -18.17 -29.56
C PRO A 475 8.75 -17.14 -29.32
N PHE A 476 10.03 -17.52 -29.41
CA PHE A 476 11.15 -16.62 -29.13
C PHE A 476 12.00 -16.38 -30.37
N VAL A 477 12.20 -15.11 -30.72
CA VAL A 477 12.97 -14.69 -31.89
C VAL A 477 13.91 -13.55 -31.49
N VAL A 478 15.09 -13.48 -32.10
CA VAL A 478 15.94 -12.29 -31.98
C VAL A 478 15.56 -11.31 -33.07
N SER A 479 15.14 -10.12 -32.68
CA SER A 479 14.74 -9.07 -33.60
C SER A 479 15.40 -7.74 -33.25
N LYS A 480 14.95 -6.67 -33.92
CA LYS A 480 15.42 -5.31 -33.70
C LYS A 480 14.24 -4.39 -33.46
N ALA A 481 14.42 -3.46 -32.51
CA ALA A 481 13.59 -2.27 -32.39
C ALA A 481 14.36 -1.09 -32.97
N TYR A 482 13.80 -0.43 -33.98
CA TYR A 482 14.42 0.73 -34.60
C TYR A 482 14.15 1.97 -33.76
N LEU A 483 15.21 2.66 -33.32
CA LEU A 483 15.11 3.87 -32.50
C LEU A 483 14.84 5.12 -33.38
N GLY A 484 14.09 4.94 -34.45
CA GLY A 484 13.83 5.93 -35.50
C GLY A 484 13.13 5.31 -36.70
N ASN A 485 13.19 5.97 -37.86
CA ASN A 485 12.59 5.42 -39.08
C ASN A 485 13.39 4.19 -39.54
N GLU A 486 12.75 3.03 -39.61
CA GLU A 486 13.35 1.77 -40.10
C GLU A 486 13.98 1.92 -41.50
N TYR A 487 13.47 2.83 -42.33
CA TYR A 487 13.97 3.08 -43.69
C TYR A 487 15.17 4.04 -43.76
N ASP A 488 15.58 4.63 -42.64
CA ASP A 488 16.77 5.47 -42.57
C ASP A 488 17.98 4.62 -42.12
N ALA A 489 18.96 4.47 -43.02
CA ALA A 489 20.17 3.69 -42.79
C ALA A 489 21.08 4.25 -41.68
N SER A 490 20.79 5.46 -41.18
CA SER A 490 21.47 6.07 -40.02
C SER A 490 20.80 5.74 -38.68
N THR A 491 19.62 5.12 -38.67
CA THR A 491 18.88 4.76 -37.46
C THR A 491 19.59 3.66 -36.68
N VAL A 492 19.88 3.93 -35.41
CA VAL A 492 20.37 2.92 -34.46
C VAL A 492 19.23 1.96 -34.15
N ALA A 493 19.46 0.66 -34.31
CA ALA A 493 18.46 -0.36 -34.04
C ALA A 493 18.87 -1.20 -32.83
N GLN A 494 18.09 -1.18 -31.75
CA GLN A 494 18.39 -1.92 -30.54
C GLN A 494 18.06 -3.42 -30.72
N SER A 495 18.96 -4.31 -30.31
CA SER A 495 18.71 -5.76 -30.36
C SER A 495 17.71 -6.17 -29.28
N THR A 496 16.69 -6.93 -29.67
CA THR A 496 15.60 -7.37 -28.79
C THR A 496 15.47 -8.89 -28.75
N LEU A 497 15.15 -9.44 -27.57
CA LEU A 497 14.51 -10.74 -27.46
C LEU A 497 13.00 -10.54 -27.63
N GLU A 498 12.46 -11.01 -28.74
CA GLU A 498 11.04 -10.96 -29.04
C GLU A 498 10.31 -12.19 -28.48
N ILE A 499 9.20 -11.93 -27.81
CA ILE A 499 8.27 -12.94 -27.30
C ILE A 499 6.96 -12.78 -28.06
N ASP A 500 6.66 -13.76 -28.90
CA ASP A 500 5.36 -13.86 -29.57
C ASP A 500 4.38 -14.57 -28.63
N VAL A 501 3.48 -13.78 -28.05
CA VAL A 501 2.50 -14.24 -27.06
C VAL A 501 1.51 -15.22 -27.68
N SER A 502 1.17 -15.06 -28.98
CA SER A 502 0.23 -15.93 -29.69
C SER A 502 0.76 -17.36 -29.86
N LEU A 503 2.09 -17.50 -29.93
CA LEU A 503 2.76 -18.80 -30.08
C LEU A 503 3.06 -19.45 -28.74
N LEU A 504 3.01 -18.69 -27.63
CA LEU A 504 3.40 -19.18 -26.31
C LEU A 504 2.48 -20.33 -25.85
N ARG A 505 1.18 -20.26 -26.13
CA ARG A 505 0.23 -21.34 -25.77
C ARG A 505 0.57 -22.65 -26.43
N GLU A 506 0.89 -22.63 -27.71
CA GLU A 506 1.24 -23.85 -28.44
C GLU A 506 2.56 -24.43 -27.95
N PHE A 507 3.54 -23.57 -27.69
CA PHE A 507 4.81 -23.96 -27.09
C PHE A 507 4.61 -24.60 -25.71
N CYS A 508 3.88 -23.93 -24.82
CA CYS A 508 3.59 -24.42 -23.48
C CYS A 508 2.88 -25.78 -23.51
N ASN A 509 1.86 -25.94 -24.36
CA ASN A 509 1.14 -27.20 -24.50
C ASN A 509 2.05 -28.34 -24.97
N LYS A 510 2.95 -28.11 -25.94
CA LYS A 510 3.93 -29.11 -26.39
C LYS A 510 4.88 -29.54 -25.26
N GLN A 511 5.23 -28.63 -24.37
CA GLN A 511 6.10 -28.89 -23.23
C GLN A 511 5.36 -29.41 -21.98
N GLY A 512 4.02 -29.55 -22.05
CA GLY A 512 3.20 -29.95 -20.91
C GLY A 512 3.03 -28.88 -19.83
N ILE A 513 3.34 -27.63 -20.15
CA ILE A 513 3.22 -26.45 -19.28
C ILE A 513 1.76 -26.00 -19.26
N LEU A 514 1.20 -25.80 -18.07
CA LEU A 514 -0.10 -25.18 -17.89
C LEU A 514 0.07 -23.66 -17.84
N LEU A 515 -0.51 -22.94 -18.80
CA LEU A 515 -0.41 -21.48 -18.85
C LEU A 515 -1.16 -20.79 -17.72
N SER A 516 -2.26 -21.36 -17.22
CA SER A 516 -2.97 -20.85 -16.03
C SER A 516 -2.03 -20.68 -14.83
N ASP A 517 -1.06 -21.58 -14.71
CA ASP A 517 -0.11 -21.62 -13.60
C ASP A 517 1.19 -20.87 -13.94
N ASN A 518 1.37 -20.46 -15.21
CA ASN A 518 2.60 -19.88 -15.75
C ASN A 518 2.34 -18.57 -16.52
N ASN A 519 1.28 -17.85 -16.16
CA ASN A 519 0.88 -16.57 -16.74
C ASN A 519 1.66 -15.36 -16.20
N LYS A 520 2.67 -15.61 -15.36
CA LYS A 520 3.58 -14.61 -14.80
C LYS A 520 4.99 -14.87 -15.34
N ILE A 521 5.44 -14.00 -16.23
CA ILE A 521 6.63 -14.17 -17.06
C ILE A 521 7.73 -13.22 -16.58
N MET A 522 8.91 -13.75 -16.26
CA MET A 522 10.13 -12.97 -16.04
C MET A 522 11.06 -13.12 -17.24
N VAL A 523 11.58 -12.00 -17.74
CA VAL A 523 12.66 -12.00 -18.73
C VAL A 523 13.86 -11.27 -18.16
N THR A 524 14.98 -11.97 -18.10
CA THR A 524 16.16 -11.50 -17.38
C THR A 524 17.42 -11.92 -18.11
N TYR A 525 18.51 -11.19 -17.91
CA TYR A 525 19.85 -11.58 -18.34
C TYR A 525 20.61 -12.21 -17.17
N LYS A 526 21.23 -13.37 -17.40
CA LYS A 526 22.12 -14.02 -16.44
C LYS A 526 23.43 -14.36 -17.12
N ALA A 527 24.49 -13.60 -16.82
CA ALA A 527 25.83 -13.95 -17.29
C ALA A 527 26.25 -15.32 -16.72
N ILE A 528 26.59 -16.27 -17.59
CA ILE A 528 27.25 -17.52 -17.17
C ILE A 528 28.75 -17.22 -16.99
N PRO A 529 29.34 -17.36 -15.77
CA PRO A 529 30.73 -17.01 -15.50
C PRO A 529 31.80 -17.78 -16.31
N SER A 530 31.41 -18.83 -17.05
CA SER A 530 32.33 -19.77 -17.70
C SER A 530 32.48 -19.62 -19.22
N VAL A 531 31.82 -18.64 -19.88
CA VAL A 531 31.83 -18.54 -21.36
C VAL A 531 32.38 -17.23 -21.94
N SER A 532 32.51 -16.16 -21.16
CA SER A 532 33.18 -14.88 -21.52
C SER A 532 33.15 -14.01 -20.26
N PRO A 533 33.95 -12.95 -20.08
CA PRO A 533 33.92 -12.20 -18.82
C PRO A 533 32.49 -11.73 -18.60
N ALA A 534 31.95 -11.98 -17.40
CA ALA A 534 30.72 -11.37 -16.98
C ALA A 534 30.86 -9.87 -17.28
N PRO A 535 29.94 -9.27 -18.06
CA PRO A 535 29.98 -7.83 -18.24
C PRO A 535 30.00 -7.20 -16.84
N SER A 536 30.85 -6.19 -16.68
CA SER A 536 30.91 -5.43 -15.43
C SER A 536 29.50 -4.98 -15.03
N ASP A 537 29.26 -4.79 -13.73
CA ASP A 537 28.01 -4.24 -13.18
C ASP A 537 27.50 -2.96 -13.90
N SER A 538 28.33 -2.34 -14.74
CA SER A 538 27.98 -1.27 -15.69
C SER A 538 26.90 -1.60 -16.74
N LEU A 539 26.56 -2.86 -17.01
CA LEU A 539 25.35 -3.17 -17.82
C LEU A 539 24.05 -3.04 -17.01
N PHE A 540 24.14 -3.14 -15.67
CA PHE A 540 23.01 -2.94 -14.75
C PHE A 540 22.82 -1.45 -14.41
N ASP A 541 23.91 -0.70 -14.23
CA ASP A 541 23.85 0.73 -13.86
C ASP A 541 23.36 1.65 -14.99
N ASP A 542 23.36 1.20 -16.25
CA ASP A 542 23.17 2.06 -17.42
C ASP A 542 22.05 1.59 -18.38
N ALA A 543 21.20 0.65 -17.96
CA ALA A 543 20.07 0.12 -18.75
C ALA A 543 19.06 1.19 -19.18
N LEU A 544 19.00 2.33 -18.48
CA LEU A 544 18.18 3.48 -18.85
C LEU A 544 18.84 4.40 -19.90
N ASN A 545 20.17 4.45 -20.00
CA ASN A 545 20.89 5.48 -20.75
C ASN A 545 21.61 4.99 -22.01
N ASN A 546 21.83 3.68 -22.16
CA ASN A 546 22.63 3.15 -23.27
C ASN A 546 21.78 2.35 -24.27
N ASP A 547 21.61 2.90 -25.48
CA ASP A 547 20.93 2.29 -26.64
C ASP A 547 21.62 1.05 -27.23
N THR A 548 22.66 0.57 -26.54
CA THR A 548 23.49 -0.60 -26.85
C THR A 548 23.10 -1.88 -26.11
N ASN A 549 22.23 -1.77 -25.10
CA ASN A 549 21.85 -2.89 -24.23
C ASN A 549 20.72 -3.75 -24.83
N ILE A 550 20.64 -5.02 -24.42
CA ILE A 550 19.56 -5.94 -24.82
C ILE A 550 18.22 -5.42 -24.30
N ALA A 551 17.19 -5.47 -25.13
CA ALA A 551 15.81 -5.16 -24.74
C ALA A 551 14.86 -6.34 -24.97
N VAL A 552 13.64 -6.23 -24.45
CA VAL A 552 12.57 -7.20 -24.64
C VAL A 552 11.53 -6.59 -25.58
N LYS A 553 11.02 -7.38 -26.53
CA LYS A 553 9.92 -6.97 -27.41
C LYS A 553 8.76 -7.95 -27.22
N ILE A 554 7.54 -7.43 -27.06
CA ILE A 554 6.32 -8.24 -27.00
C ILE A 554 5.56 -8.08 -28.30
N SER A 555 5.24 -9.20 -28.95
CA SER A 555 4.47 -9.25 -30.20
C SER A 555 3.36 -10.30 -30.13
N GLY A 556 2.45 -10.28 -31.11
CA GLY A 556 1.36 -11.26 -31.21
C GLY A 556 0.34 -11.21 -30.06
N ALA A 557 0.25 -10.09 -29.34
CA ALA A 557 -0.55 -9.97 -28.11
C ALA A 557 -1.93 -9.31 -28.31
N SER A 558 -2.47 -9.30 -29.53
CA SER A 558 -3.73 -8.61 -29.86
C SER A 558 -4.98 -9.29 -29.27
N ASP A 559 -4.97 -10.61 -29.10
CA ASP A 559 -6.04 -11.38 -28.45
C ASP A 559 -5.47 -12.26 -27.34
N LEU A 560 -5.77 -11.92 -26.08
CA LEU A 560 -5.36 -12.67 -24.91
C LEU A 560 -6.47 -13.57 -24.34
N THR A 561 -7.67 -13.54 -24.92
CA THR A 561 -8.87 -14.15 -24.34
C THR A 561 -8.82 -15.68 -24.26
N SER A 562 -8.09 -16.33 -25.16
CA SER A 562 -7.99 -17.79 -25.20
C SER A 562 -6.88 -18.37 -24.35
N ASP A 563 -5.80 -17.60 -24.15
CA ASP A 563 -4.51 -18.10 -23.65
C ASP A 563 -4.20 -17.58 -22.25
N PHE A 564 -4.70 -16.39 -21.92
CA PHE A 564 -4.46 -15.67 -20.68
C PHE A 564 -5.76 -15.10 -20.11
N ALA A 565 -6.85 -15.88 -20.12
CA ALA A 565 -8.14 -15.44 -19.58
C ALA A 565 -8.06 -15.02 -18.09
N ASP A 566 -7.14 -15.64 -17.34
CA ASP A 566 -6.85 -15.33 -15.92
C ASP A 566 -5.83 -14.18 -15.76
N GLY A 567 -5.47 -13.50 -16.84
CA GLY A 567 -4.53 -12.40 -16.90
C GLY A 567 -3.09 -12.79 -17.28
N LEU A 568 -2.27 -11.79 -17.58
CA LEU A 568 -0.86 -11.92 -17.98
C LEU A 568 -0.02 -10.87 -17.23
N SER A 569 1.10 -11.28 -16.65
CA SER A 569 2.08 -10.34 -16.09
C SER A 569 3.45 -10.57 -16.68
N VAL A 570 4.09 -9.51 -17.17
CA VAL A 570 5.47 -9.55 -17.67
C VAL A 570 6.34 -8.67 -16.81
N VAL A 571 7.44 -9.22 -16.30
CA VAL A 571 8.43 -8.54 -15.47
C VAL A 571 9.78 -8.62 -16.17
N THR A 572 10.47 -7.50 -16.28
CA THR A 572 11.84 -7.47 -16.79
C THR A 572 12.59 -6.27 -16.24
N HIS A 573 13.89 -6.44 -15.98
CA HIS A 573 14.77 -5.30 -15.65
C HIS A 573 15.31 -4.59 -16.91
N MET A 574 14.98 -5.08 -18.10
CA MET A 574 15.39 -4.50 -19.38
C MET A 574 14.28 -3.59 -19.92
N ARG A 575 14.62 -2.68 -20.84
CA ARG A 575 13.65 -1.91 -21.62
C ARG A 575 12.68 -2.84 -22.37
N CYS A 576 11.40 -2.52 -22.35
CA CYS A 576 10.35 -3.31 -22.99
C CYS A 576 9.69 -2.54 -24.14
N PHE A 577 9.59 -3.15 -25.31
CA PHE A 577 8.88 -2.62 -26.48
C PHE A 577 7.57 -3.38 -26.69
N ILE A 578 6.47 -2.65 -26.86
CA ILE A 578 5.18 -3.18 -27.29
C ILE A 578 5.06 -2.91 -28.79
N ASP A 579 5.13 -3.95 -29.61
CA ASP A 579 5.30 -3.81 -31.06
C ASP A 579 4.08 -3.20 -31.78
N SER A 580 2.89 -3.67 -31.41
CA SER A 580 1.62 -3.34 -32.08
C SER A 580 0.44 -3.51 -31.12
N ASP A 581 -0.78 -3.59 -31.65
CA ASP A 581 -2.03 -3.76 -30.92
C ASP A 581 -1.93 -4.81 -29.81
N PHE A 582 -2.34 -4.40 -28.61
CA PHE A 582 -2.22 -5.19 -27.41
C PHE A 582 -3.59 -5.34 -26.74
N ASN A 583 -3.99 -6.59 -26.44
CA ASN A 583 -5.19 -6.95 -25.68
C ASN A 583 -6.50 -6.27 -26.17
N GLN A 584 -6.80 -6.37 -27.46
CA GLN A 584 -7.92 -5.68 -28.13
C GLN A 584 -9.26 -6.41 -28.04
N LYS A 585 -9.34 -7.56 -27.38
CA LYS A 585 -10.55 -8.36 -27.30
C LYS A 585 -10.99 -8.64 -25.87
N ALA A 586 -12.23 -8.30 -25.58
CA ALA A 586 -12.86 -8.60 -24.29
C ALA A 586 -13.26 -10.08 -24.17
N LEU A 587 -13.25 -10.58 -22.94
CA LEU A 587 -13.87 -11.83 -22.53
C LEU A 587 -15.40 -11.76 -22.67
N SER A 588 -16.08 -12.91 -22.53
CA SER A 588 -17.54 -13.01 -22.65
C SER A 588 -18.32 -12.16 -21.63
N ASN A 589 -17.70 -11.80 -20.51
CA ASN A 589 -18.26 -10.92 -19.49
C ASN A 589 -18.07 -9.42 -19.79
N GLY A 590 -17.46 -9.06 -20.92
CA GLY A 590 -17.16 -7.68 -21.31
C GLY A 590 -15.85 -7.13 -20.73
N ASN A 591 -15.19 -7.83 -19.80
CA ASN A 591 -13.89 -7.42 -19.28
C ASN A 591 -12.75 -7.89 -20.19
N TYR A 592 -11.70 -7.09 -20.31
CA TYR A 592 -10.46 -7.55 -20.94
C TYR A 592 -9.64 -8.40 -19.95
N PRO A 593 -8.88 -9.40 -20.42
CA PRO A 593 -7.88 -10.07 -19.61
C PRO A 593 -6.98 -9.05 -18.88
N ALA A 594 -6.80 -9.20 -17.57
CA ALA A 594 -6.02 -8.24 -16.80
C ALA A 594 -4.52 -8.39 -17.11
N VAL A 595 -3.87 -7.30 -17.52
CA VAL A 595 -2.44 -7.31 -17.87
C VAL A 595 -1.63 -6.33 -17.04
N SER A 596 -0.42 -6.73 -16.67
CA SER A 596 0.61 -5.83 -16.14
C SER A 596 1.96 -6.06 -16.83
N ILE A 597 2.65 -4.96 -17.13
CA ILE A 597 4.00 -4.96 -17.69
C ILE A 597 4.86 -4.11 -16.74
N PHE A 598 5.86 -4.74 -16.13
CA PHE A 598 6.82 -4.09 -15.25
C PHE A 598 8.17 -4.07 -15.96
N SER A 599 8.63 -2.85 -16.27
CA SER A 599 9.93 -2.58 -16.87
C SER A 599 10.38 -1.17 -16.45
N PRO A 600 11.69 -0.91 -16.33
CA PRO A 600 12.19 0.45 -16.11
C PRO A 600 11.82 1.45 -17.22
N ASP A 601 11.62 0.99 -18.45
CA ASP A 601 11.27 1.82 -19.61
C ASP A 601 10.38 1.02 -20.57
N VAL A 602 9.12 1.44 -20.73
CA VAL A 602 8.15 0.84 -21.65
C VAL A 602 7.96 1.77 -22.85
N ARG A 603 8.19 1.25 -24.05
CA ARG A 603 8.06 1.99 -25.32
C ARG A 603 7.05 1.34 -26.24
N PHE A 604 6.39 2.17 -27.04
CA PHE A 604 5.38 1.73 -28.01
C PHE A 604 5.92 1.82 -29.44
N GLY A 605 5.62 0.79 -30.22
CA GLY A 605 6.11 0.57 -31.58
C GLY A 605 7.52 -0.03 -31.63
N ALA A 606 7.87 -0.59 -32.79
CA ALA A 606 9.24 -1.07 -33.06
C ALA A 606 9.85 -0.58 -34.39
N ALA A 607 9.09 0.11 -35.26
CA ALA A 607 9.53 0.39 -36.64
C ALA A 607 9.16 1.78 -37.22
N THR A 608 8.25 2.56 -36.61
CA THR A 608 7.79 3.85 -37.17
C THR A 608 7.57 4.93 -36.10
N ALA A 609 7.76 6.20 -36.51
CA ALA A 609 7.91 7.35 -35.61
C ALA A 609 6.61 8.07 -35.21
N ASP A 610 5.46 7.77 -35.83
CA ASP A 610 4.20 8.50 -35.60
C ASP A 610 3.03 7.51 -35.40
N LEU A 611 2.99 6.87 -34.22
CA LEU A 611 1.86 6.05 -33.79
C LEU A 611 1.04 6.84 -32.77
N MET A 612 -0.26 6.93 -33.01
CA MET A 612 -1.22 7.38 -32.01
C MET A 612 -1.41 6.26 -31.00
N VAL A 613 -1.24 6.57 -29.71
CA VAL A 613 -1.39 5.58 -28.63
C VAL A 613 -2.72 5.81 -27.95
N THR A 614 -3.66 4.91 -28.19
CA THR A 614 -4.92 4.85 -27.44
C THR A 614 -4.83 3.69 -26.45
N PHE A 615 -5.03 3.97 -25.16
CA PHE A 615 -5.07 2.90 -24.16
C PHE A 615 -6.17 3.12 -23.11
N GLU A 616 -6.76 2.02 -22.68
CA GLU A 616 -7.75 1.98 -21.60
C GLU A 616 -7.15 1.18 -20.44
N GLY A 617 -7.30 1.68 -19.21
CA GLY A 617 -6.86 0.96 -18.03
C GLY A 617 -6.36 1.85 -16.89
N ARG A 618 -5.19 1.52 -16.37
CA ARG A 618 -4.60 2.17 -15.19
C ARG A 618 -3.10 2.37 -15.40
N VAL A 619 -2.57 3.44 -14.83
CA VAL A 619 -1.13 3.72 -14.85
C VAL A 619 -0.61 3.74 -13.42
N ASN A 620 0.41 2.93 -13.18
CA ASN A 620 1.10 2.91 -11.90
C ASN A 620 2.56 3.26 -12.11
N VAL A 621 3.08 4.13 -11.25
CA VAL A 621 4.44 4.63 -11.34
C VAL A 621 5.18 4.34 -10.04
N LEU A 622 6.39 3.81 -10.19
CA LEU A 622 7.31 3.57 -9.09
C LEU A 622 8.54 4.43 -9.30
N SER A 623 8.96 5.18 -8.29
CA SER A 623 10.26 5.84 -8.28
C SER A 623 11.10 5.30 -7.14
N THR A 624 12.40 5.14 -7.38
CA THR A 624 13.40 4.88 -6.34
C THR A 624 13.91 6.16 -5.72
N ASP A 625 13.77 7.29 -6.42
CA ASP A 625 14.07 8.62 -5.92
C ASP A 625 12.79 9.29 -5.42
N ARG A 626 12.82 9.64 -4.13
CA ARG A 626 11.72 10.26 -3.39
C ARG A 626 11.38 11.67 -3.85
N ASP A 627 12.36 12.36 -4.43
CA ASP A 627 12.24 13.75 -4.88
C ASP A 627 12.12 13.86 -6.40
N ALA A 628 12.33 12.76 -7.13
CA ALA A 628 12.12 12.73 -8.57
C ALA A 628 10.63 12.94 -8.90
N VAL A 629 10.39 13.96 -9.72
CA VAL A 629 9.07 14.24 -10.29
C VAL A 629 8.84 13.27 -11.44
N VAL A 630 7.76 12.50 -11.37
CA VAL A 630 7.37 11.58 -12.43
C VAL A 630 6.08 12.02 -13.11
N ASN A 631 6.07 11.92 -14.44
CA ASN A 631 4.91 12.19 -15.28
C ASN A 631 4.30 10.85 -15.73
N PRO A 632 3.12 10.44 -15.24
CA PRO A 632 2.58 9.11 -15.49
C PRO A 632 2.21 8.87 -16.96
N LEU A 633 1.91 9.93 -17.72
CA LEU A 633 1.54 9.86 -19.14
C LEU A 633 2.63 10.37 -20.08
N ASP A 634 3.90 10.30 -19.66
CA ASP A 634 5.05 10.52 -20.57
C ASP A 634 5.38 9.24 -21.35
N LEU A 635 4.44 8.78 -22.17
CA LEU A 635 4.65 7.60 -23.01
C LEU A 635 5.63 7.92 -24.14
N ARG A 636 6.54 6.98 -24.42
CA ARG A 636 7.60 7.15 -25.42
C ARG A 636 7.46 6.17 -26.58
N SER A 637 7.78 6.68 -27.76
CA SER A 637 7.95 5.87 -28.97
C SER A 637 9.18 4.97 -28.87
N ALA A 638 9.33 4.03 -29.80
CA ALA A 638 10.55 3.25 -29.95
C ALA A 638 11.83 4.11 -29.93
N SER A 639 11.76 5.30 -30.58
CA SER A 639 12.86 6.26 -30.69
C SER A 639 13.19 7.03 -29.41
N GLY A 640 12.40 6.83 -28.35
CA GLY A 640 12.55 7.52 -27.07
C GLY A 640 11.91 8.91 -27.02
N LYS A 641 11.35 9.39 -28.13
CA LYS A 641 10.56 10.64 -28.16
C LYS A 641 9.22 10.46 -27.47
N SER A 642 8.81 11.46 -26.69
CA SER A 642 7.49 11.53 -26.07
C SER A 642 6.39 11.67 -27.13
N PHE A 643 5.28 10.96 -26.93
CA PHE A 643 4.11 11.08 -27.82
C PHE A 643 3.39 12.42 -27.66
N GLY A 644 3.52 13.08 -26.51
CA GLY A 644 2.83 14.35 -26.22
C GLY A 644 1.32 14.24 -26.49
N SER A 645 0.80 15.12 -27.36
CA SER A 645 -0.62 15.18 -27.71
C SER A 645 -1.14 14.01 -28.56
N MET A 646 -0.30 13.04 -28.92
CA MET A 646 -0.71 11.83 -29.67
C MET A 646 -1.20 10.68 -28.76
N ILE A 647 -1.45 10.99 -27.48
CA ILE A 647 -1.96 10.05 -26.48
C ILE A 647 -3.47 10.27 -26.32
N GLU A 648 -4.24 9.17 -26.40
CA GLU A 648 -5.61 9.10 -25.88
C GLU A 648 -5.65 8.08 -24.76
N ALA A 649 -6.20 8.47 -23.62
CA ALA A 649 -6.23 7.62 -22.43
C ALA A 649 -7.62 7.62 -21.81
N ASP A 650 -8.17 6.44 -21.56
CA ASP A 650 -9.39 6.26 -20.76
C ASP A 650 -9.01 5.50 -19.48
N LEU A 651 -8.76 6.24 -18.40
CA LEU A 651 -8.26 5.69 -17.15
C LEU A 651 -9.39 5.50 -16.14
N LYS A 652 -9.56 4.26 -15.68
CA LYS A 652 -10.67 3.86 -14.80
C LYS A 652 -10.16 3.03 -13.62
N PRO A 653 -10.82 3.09 -12.45
CA PRO A 653 -10.47 2.24 -11.33
C PRO A 653 -10.92 0.79 -11.61
N ALA A 654 -10.34 -0.16 -10.87
CA ALA A 654 -10.83 -1.52 -10.89
C ALA A 654 -12.19 -1.61 -10.19
N THR A 655 -13.16 -2.21 -10.86
CA THR A 655 -14.53 -2.42 -10.36
C THR A 655 -14.81 -3.89 -10.02
N SER A 656 -13.90 -4.79 -10.37
CA SER A 656 -13.99 -6.21 -10.03
C SER A 656 -12.61 -6.82 -9.76
N VAL A 657 -12.61 -7.95 -9.05
CA VAL A 657 -11.40 -8.72 -8.76
C VAL A 657 -10.73 -9.24 -10.05
N GLN A 658 -11.50 -9.55 -11.10
CA GLN A 658 -10.93 -10.06 -12.37
C GLN A 658 -10.12 -9.01 -13.14
N GLN A 659 -10.31 -7.73 -12.82
CA GLN A 659 -9.53 -6.65 -13.43
C GLN A 659 -8.16 -6.50 -12.75
N ILE A 660 -7.87 -7.16 -11.63
CA ILE A 660 -6.56 -7.11 -10.99
C ILE A 660 -5.60 -8.08 -11.70
N PRO A 661 -4.45 -7.61 -12.21
CA PRO A 661 -3.50 -8.48 -12.89
C PRO A 661 -2.79 -9.43 -11.90
N PRO A 662 -2.25 -10.57 -12.38
CA PRO A 662 -1.60 -11.57 -11.54
C PRO A 662 -0.49 -11.02 -10.64
N ILE A 663 0.32 -10.09 -11.16
CA ILE A 663 1.30 -9.28 -10.40
C ILE A 663 0.82 -7.83 -10.44
N HIS A 664 0.78 -7.19 -9.27
CA HIS A 664 0.37 -5.80 -9.07
C HIS A 664 1.18 -5.18 -7.93
N PHE A 665 1.25 -3.86 -7.89
CA PHE A 665 1.77 -3.18 -6.71
C PHE A 665 0.79 -3.33 -5.56
N MET A 666 1.34 -3.52 -4.37
CA MET A 666 0.59 -3.74 -3.14
C MET A 666 0.68 -2.51 -2.25
N ASN A 667 -0.43 -2.18 -1.58
CA ASN A 667 -0.45 -1.18 -0.52
C ASN A 667 -1.09 -1.77 0.72
N TRP A 668 -0.61 -1.38 1.90
CA TRP A 668 -1.24 -1.69 3.17
C TRP A 668 -1.97 -0.48 3.72
N LEU A 669 -3.27 -0.64 3.96
CA LEU A 669 -4.04 0.31 4.75
C LEU A 669 -4.33 -0.32 6.12
N VAL A 670 -3.76 0.28 7.16
CA VAL A 670 -3.93 -0.15 8.54
C VAL A 670 -4.91 0.78 9.23
N VAL A 671 -5.94 0.21 9.85
CA VAL A 671 -7.01 0.95 10.55
C VAL A 671 -7.29 0.26 11.88
N VAL A 672 -7.56 1.03 12.92
CA VAL A 672 -8.11 0.52 14.18
C VAL A 672 -9.50 1.12 14.43
N GLU A 673 -10.49 0.26 14.60
CA GLU A 673 -11.89 0.60 14.79
C GLU A 673 -12.33 0.19 16.20
N GLU A 674 -12.98 1.09 16.94
CA GLU A 674 -13.69 0.72 18.17
C GLU A 674 -14.97 -0.02 17.79
N VAL A 675 -15.22 -1.15 18.44
CA VAL A 675 -16.41 -1.95 18.20
C VAL A 675 -17.38 -1.72 19.34
N GLY A 676 -18.52 -1.09 19.02
CA GLY A 676 -19.59 -0.85 19.98
C GLY A 676 -20.19 -2.15 20.52
N GLN A 677 -20.65 -2.11 21.76
CA GLN A 677 -21.57 -3.09 22.34
C GLN A 677 -23.00 -2.86 21.83
#